data_AF-A0A8S2JI06-F1
#
_entry.id   AF-A0A8S2JI06-F1
#
_cell.length_a   1.000
_cell.length_b   1.000
_cell.length_c   1.000
_cell.angle_alpha   90.00
_cell.angle_beta   90.00
_cell.angle_gamma   90.00
#
_symmetry.space_group_name_H-M   'P 1'
#
loop_
_entity.id
_entity.type
_entity.pdbx_description
1 polymer ?
#
loop_
_entity_poly.entity_id
_entity_poly.type
_entity_poly.pdbx_seq_one_letter_code
_entity_poly.pdbx_strand_id
1 'polypeptide(L)'
;MSKRKETMPIGKKKRVKKTSESDCNTAEKEDDFEEEKEEQQQKDELASKITNTKANTTVIDYFTIKPLQSAIDHIRKTICSNITEFKFNKTRVRPINMINEIPQDSQTILYWMSRDQRVQDNWAMLYAQRLAMKQQLPLHVAFCLVPTFLAAPLRAYRFMLKGLREVEKECQQLNIIFHLLMGKAENVLPKFVEDNKVGTIITDFSPLRVPRQWVDNVGKKITKIPVVQVDAHNVVPCWHASPKLEYGARTIRTKLHKHMNEFFTEYPPVIKHPHSSTTHLEMKAIDWQTADDSLQVDRTVNEVSWATPGYTGGIAQLESFINERIMSFGTSRNDPTKNALSNLSPWLHYGQISPQRALLIVAKLRSKYKEACDEYIEETFVRRELSDNYCFYQNDYDNINGAWDWAKKTLNDHRKDKRTYEYSRDDLEYARTTDKLWNAAQIQMIKEGKMHGFLRMYWAKKILEWTKTPEEAIEISIYLNDKYNLDGRDPNGYVGIMWSICGIHDQGWRERPVFGKIRYMNYDGCKRKFDIIMSVDNHEELQKFIDLNEHYRTYLDEHSNSRPDGRKFHENRSIQILEKFLQHSYGSSMIRFGNTTVICSITGQLAKPSLKSLRSGFIQTVVLLPRTQAWSTYGRRQQIINENLTLSQHLLDIIHKSKLVNLEDLCIEEGKWVWCLQIDFQCLNNDGNLFDSCLFALNVALRHTYLPTVKIDIDTQKPLVYTKELKRFEYNQQQEPLCCTIAIYEHKQEYQYLIDPTLEEENIAKSILHYVLLKHDQICLIHKTSGTPFSIEKFHECYSLARQYIVELRSTLNQ
;
A
#
# COMPACT_ATOMS: atom_id res chain seq x y z
N MET A 1 66.77 -22.10 -29.30
CA MET A 1 66.61 -23.56 -29.40
C MET A 1 65.24 -23.91 -28.85
N SER A 2 64.24 -24.47 -29.52
CA SER A 2 63.97 -24.85 -30.92
C SER A 2 62.45 -25.18 -30.94
N LYS A 3 61.53 -24.20 -30.98
CA LYS A 3 60.91 -23.44 -32.09
C LYS A 3 60.05 -24.22 -33.10
N ARG A 4 58.78 -23.79 -33.17
CA ARG A 4 57.91 -23.63 -34.37
C ARG A 4 57.47 -24.95 -35.02
N LYS A 5 56.33 -25.09 -35.70
CA LYS A 5 55.26 -24.26 -36.28
C LYS A 5 54.27 -25.31 -36.81
N GLU A 6 52.96 -25.08 -36.84
CA GLU A 6 52.19 -25.57 -37.99
C GLU A 6 50.84 -24.85 -38.15
N THR A 7 50.70 -24.25 -39.32
CA THR A 7 49.51 -23.62 -39.88
C THR A 7 49.41 -24.06 -41.34
N MET A 8 48.30 -24.73 -41.68
CA MET A 8 47.46 -24.67 -42.92
C MET A 8 48.09 -24.85 -44.32
N PRO A 9 47.36 -25.40 -45.34
CA PRO A 9 46.14 -24.74 -45.89
C PRO A 9 45.00 -25.60 -46.55
N ILE A 10 43.76 -25.04 -46.52
CA ILE A 10 42.74 -24.77 -47.61
C ILE A 10 42.55 -25.83 -48.73
N GLY A 11 41.36 -26.25 -49.23
CA GLY A 11 39.93 -25.93 -49.01
C GLY A 11 39.01 -26.41 -50.18
N LYS A 12 37.66 -26.36 -49.96
CA LYS A 12 36.47 -26.47 -50.87
C LYS A 12 36.08 -27.87 -51.39
N LYS A 13 34.81 -28.32 -51.51
CA LYS A 13 33.42 -27.80 -51.39
C LYS A 13 32.45 -29.02 -51.40
N LYS A 14 31.33 -29.04 -50.64
CA LYS A 14 30.08 -29.74 -51.04
C LYS A 14 28.84 -29.11 -50.38
N ARG A 15 27.77 -29.01 -51.17
CA ARG A 15 26.53 -28.21 -51.00
C ARG A 15 25.62 -28.68 -49.85
N VAL A 16 25.01 -27.72 -49.16
CA VAL A 16 23.89 -27.88 -48.21
C VAL A 16 22.56 -27.80 -48.97
N LYS A 17 21.62 -28.71 -48.68
CA LYS A 17 20.17 -28.56 -48.97
C LYS A 17 19.46 -28.20 -47.66
N LYS A 18 18.76 -27.07 -47.64
CA LYS A 18 17.83 -26.63 -46.59
C LYS A 18 16.52 -27.43 -46.72
N THR A 19 16.04 -27.99 -45.62
CA THR A 19 14.62 -28.36 -45.42
C THR A 19 13.94 -27.25 -44.60
N SER A 20 12.70 -26.94 -44.96
CA SER A 20 11.91 -25.78 -44.58
C SER A 20 11.11 -25.97 -43.29
N GLU A 21 10.88 -24.85 -42.58
CA GLU A 21 10.15 -24.67 -41.31
C GLU A 21 8.62 -24.87 -41.41
N SER A 22 8.10 -25.64 -42.36
CA SER A 22 6.64 -25.79 -42.55
C SER A 22 5.99 -26.89 -41.71
N ASP A 23 6.75 -27.90 -41.28
CA ASP A 23 6.17 -29.14 -40.74
C ASP A 23 6.05 -29.13 -39.19
N CYS A 24 6.52 -28.08 -38.53
CA CYS A 24 6.42 -27.92 -37.07
C CYS A 24 5.12 -27.21 -36.62
N ASN A 25 4.47 -26.45 -37.51
CA ASN A 25 3.26 -25.66 -37.20
C ASN A 25 1.95 -26.46 -37.33
N THR A 26 1.97 -27.64 -37.93
CA THR A 26 0.78 -28.52 -38.05
C THR A 26 0.62 -29.44 -36.85
N ALA A 27 1.72 -29.88 -36.22
CA ALA A 27 1.68 -30.70 -35.00
C ALA A 27 1.20 -29.90 -33.78
N GLU A 28 1.67 -28.64 -33.60
CA GLU A 28 1.21 -27.77 -32.51
C GLU A 28 -0.29 -27.40 -32.64
N LYS A 29 -0.83 -27.36 -33.86
CA LYS A 29 -2.26 -27.09 -34.09
C LYS A 29 -3.16 -28.30 -33.87
N GLU A 30 -2.66 -29.52 -34.12
CA GLU A 30 -3.44 -30.74 -33.84
C GLU A 30 -3.51 -31.02 -32.33
N ASP A 31 -2.43 -30.75 -31.59
CA ASP A 31 -2.42 -30.81 -30.12
C ASP A 31 -3.40 -29.77 -29.51
N ASP A 32 -3.40 -28.52 -29.97
CA ASP A 32 -4.34 -27.48 -29.47
C ASP A 32 -5.84 -27.87 -29.66
N PHE A 33 -6.18 -28.61 -30.73
CA PHE A 33 -7.57 -29.03 -31.02
C PHE A 33 -8.02 -30.26 -30.22
N GLU A 34 -7.12 -31.19 -29.88
CA GLU A 34 -7.44 -32.28 -28.95
C GLU A 34 -7.51 -31.77 -27.50
N GLU A 35 -6.69 -30.76 -27.16
CA GLU A 35 -6.69 -30.10 -25.85
C GLU A 35 -7.99 -29.34 -25.55
N GLU A 36 -8.54 -28.56 -26.50
CA GLU A 36 -9.84 -27.92 -26.33
C GLU A 36 -10.96 -28.95 -26.08
N LYS A 37 -10.87 -30.12 -26.70
CA LYS A 37 -11.85 -31.21 -26.50
C LYS A 37 -11.73 -31.86 -25.12
N GLU A 38 -10.52 -32.15 -24.64
CA GLU A 38 -10.32 -32.70 -23.29
C GLU A 38 -10.72 -31.72 -22.20
N GLU A 39 -10.39 -30.44 -22.36
CA GLU A 39 -10.81 -29.38 -21.43
C GLU A 39 -12.34 -29.25 -21.41
N GLN A 40 -12.97 -29.29 -22.59
CA GLN A 40 -14.42 -29.23 -22.72
C GLN A 40 -15.10 -30.45 -22.08
N GLN A 41 -14.51 -31.64 -22.23
CA GLN A 41 -15.01 -32.88 -21.64
C GLN A 41 -14.95 -32.87 -20.10
N GLN A 42 -13.85 -32.38 -19.51
CA GLN A 42 -13.71 -32.25 -18.05
C GLN A 42 -14.71 -31.23 -17.46
N LYS A 43 -14.94 -30.13 -18.17
CA LYS A 43 -15.94 -29.10 -17.80
C LYS A 43 -17.38 -29.64 -17.92
N ASP A 44 -17.67 -30.47 -18.92
CA ASP A 44 -19.01 -31.09 -19.09
C ASP A 44 -19.28 -32.23 -18.08
N GLU A 45 -18.25 -32.92 -17.61
CA GLU A 45 -18.35 -33.90 -16.52
C GLU A 45 -18.79 -33.26 -15.18
N LEU A 46 -18.34 -32.02 -14.92
CA LEU A 46 -18.77 -31.23 -13.75
C LEU A 46 -20.26 -30.84 -13.84
N ALA A 47 -20.72 -30.40 -15.01
CA ALA A 47 -22.10 -29.97 -15.22
C ALA A 47 -23.12 -31.12 -15.14
N SER A 48 -22.76 -32.27 -15.72
CA SER A 48 -23.62 -33.47 -15.77
C SER A 48 -23.79 -34.14 -14.42
N LYS A 49 -22.84 -33.98 -13.49
CA LYS A 49 -22.94 -34.55 -12.12
C LYS A 49 -23.78 -33.72 -11.18
N ILE A 50 -23.79 -32.40 -11.37
CA ILE A 50 -24.64 -31.46 -10.62
C ILE A 50 -26.13 -31.63 -10.97
N THR A 51 -26.42 -32.12 -12.18
CA THR A 51 -27.78 -32.45 -12.63
C THR A 51 -28.24 -33.85 -12.21
N ASN A 52 -27.34 -34.73 -11.76
CA ASN A 52 -27.64 -36.14 -11.48
C ASN A 52 -27.84 -36.50 -9.99
N THR A 53 -28.02 -35.53 -9.09
CA THR A 53 -28.57 -35.79 -7.75
C THR A 53 -30.08 -36.08 -7.85
N LYS A 54 -30.43 -37.26 -8.37
CA LYS A 54 -31.80 -37.77 -8.39
C LYS A 54 -32.22 -38.17 -6.97
N ALA A 55 -33.14 -37.40 -6.38
CA ALA A 55 -34.14 -37.91 -5.46
C ALA A 55 -35.45 -37.15 -5.69
N ASN A 56 -36.51 -37.91 -5.97
CA ASN A 56 -37.87 -37.43 -6.22
C ASN A 56 -38.45 -36.70 -5.01
N THR A 57 -38.41 -35.38 -5.00
CA THR A 57 -39.35 -34.48 -4.32
C THR A 57 -39.13 -33.10 -4.94
N THR A 58 -40.16 -32.27 -5.12
CA THR A 58 -40.10 -30.88 -5.62
C THR A 58 -38.75 -30.21 -5.31
N VAL A 59 -37.84 -30.18 -6.30
CA VAL A 59 -36.41 -29.95 -6.05
C VAL A 59 -36.19 -28.49 -5.74
N ILE A 60 -36.07 -28.18 -4.45
CA ILE A 60 -35.60 -26.87 -3.98
C ILE A 60 -34.12 -26.76 -4.41
N ASP A 61 -33.86 -25.84 -5.34
CA ASP A 61 -32.51 -25.45 -5.79
C ASP A 61 -32.13 -24.08 -5.19
N TYR A 62 -30.86 -23.70 -5.30
CA TYR A 62 -30.31 -22.45 -4.75
C TYR A 62 -31.06 -21.18 -5.17
N PHE A 63 -31.77 -21.24 -6.30
CA PHE A 63 -32.47 -20.09 -6.90
C PHE A 63 -33.97 -20.05 -6.56
N THR A 64 -34.48 -21.02 -5.79
CA THR A 64 -35.92 -21.15 -5.51
C THR A 64 -36.37 -20.43 -4.23
N ILE A 65 -35.47 -20.24 -3.26
CA ILE A 65 -35.73 -19.56 -1.98
C ILE A 65 -34.84 -18.32 -1.90
N LYS A 66 -35.39 -17.19 -1.44
CA LYS A 66 -34.62 -15.97 -1.17
C LYS A 66 -34.71 -15.57 0.31
N PRO A 67 -33.64 -14.98 0.90
CA PRO A 67 -32.30 -14.77 0.30
C PRO A 67 -31.54 -16.09 0.09
N LEU A 68 -30.46 -16.07 -0.70
CA LEU A 68 -29.66 -17.27 -1.07
C LEU A 68 -29.26 -18.11 0.15
N GLN A 69 -28.97 -17.47 1.28
CA GLN A 69 -28.65 -18.14 2.54
C GLN A 69 -29.73 -19.13 2.98
N SER A 70 -31.01 -18.77 2.87
CA SER A 70 -32.13 -19.64 3.21
C SER A 70 -32.22 -20.88 2.31
N ALA A 71 -31.89 -20.73 1.02
CA ALA A 71 -31.82 -21.86 0.10
C ALA A 71 -30.68 -22.82 0.46
N ILE A 72 -29.50 -22.27 0.77
CA ILE A 72 -28.35 -23.05 1.22
C ILE A 72 -28.68 -23.83 2.50
N ASP A 73 -29.29 -23.17 3.50
CA ASP A 73 -29.66 -23.79 4.76
C ASP A 73 -30.70 -24.90 4.58
N HIS A 74 -31.64 -24.73 3.66
CA HIS A 74 -32.59 -25.77 3.29
C HIS A 74 -31.88 -26.96 2.64
N ILE A 75 -31.03 -26.71 1.63
CA ILE A 75 -30.28 -27.75 0.92
C ILE A 75 -29.41 -28.57 1.88
N ARG A 76 -28.70 -27.94 2.83
CA ARG A 76 -27.91 -28.70 3.83
C ARG A 76 -28.79 -29.69 4.60
N LYS A 77 -29.98 -29.26 5.04
CA LYS A 77 -30.92 -30.09 5.80
C LYS A 77 -31.52 -31.23 4.98
N THR A 78 -31.61 -31.11 3.66
CA THR A 78 -32.09 -32.21 2.79
C THR A 78 -31.00 -33.26 2.52
N ILE A 79 -29.72 -32.90 2.62
CA ILE A 79 -28.61 -33.85 2.41
C ILE A 79 -28.53 -34.90 3.53
N CYS A 80 -28.58 -34.46 4.79
CA CYS A 80 -28.70 -35.34 5.95
C CYS A 80 -29.07 -34.52 7.19
N SER A 81 -29.47 -35.18 8.28
CA SER A 81 -29.86 -34.47 9.49
C SER A 81 -28.65 -33.88 10.23
N ASN A 82 -27.50 -34.55 10.20
CA ASN A 82 -26.27 -34.14 10.88
C ASN A 82 -25.01 -34.87 10.36
N ILE A 83 -23.83 -34.39 10.76
CA ILE A 83 -22.53 -34.91 10.30
C ILE A 83 -22.23 -36.38 10.62
N THR A 84 -22.88 -36.99 11.61
CA THR A 84 -22.65 -38.41 11.94
C THR A 84 -23.24 -39.36 10.89
N GLU A 85 -24.31 -38.94 10.21
CA GLU A 85 -24.96 -39.65 9.11
C GLU A 85 -24.29 -39.41 7.77
N PHE A 86 -23.54 -38.31 7.63
CA PHE A 86 -22.82 -37.99 6.41
C PHE A 86 -21.58 -38.88 6.22
N LYS A 87 -21.30 -39.30 4.98
CA LYS A 87 -20.07 -40.03 4.63
C LYS A 87 -18.88 -39.08 4.54
N PHE A 88 -18.36 -38.66 5.69
CA PHE A 88 -17.21 -37.77 5.77
C PHE A 88 -15.95 -38.42 5.20
N ASN A 89 -15.25 -37.72 4.30
CA ASN A 89 -14.01 -38.20 3.72
C ASN A 89 -12.81 -37.92 4.64
N LYS A 90 -12.25 -38.97 5.23
CA LYS A 90 -11.12 -38.88 6.17
C LYS A 90 -9.81 -38.43 5.54
N THR A 91 -9.66 -38.50 4.21
CA THR A 91 -8.45 -37.99 3.51
C THR A 91 -8.25 -36.48 3.68
N ARG A 92 -9.31 -35.76 4.07
CA ARG A 92 -9.25 -34.35 4.48
C ARG A 92 -8.51 -34.12 5.79
N VAL A 93 -8.25 -35.16 6.58
CA VAL A 93 -7.69 -35.07 7.94
C VAL A 93 -6.29 -35.68 7.95
N ARG A 94 -5.34 -35.00 8.59
CA ARG A 94 -4.01 -35.54 8.87
C ARG A 94 -3.62 -35.34 10.33
N PRO A 95 -2.94 -36.33 10.95
CA PRO A 95 -2.38 -36.14 12.29
C PRO A 95 -1.19 -35.17 12.25
N ILE A 96 -1.02 -34.38 13.31
CA ILE A 96 0.12 -33.47 13.51
C ILE A 96 1.10 -34.03 14.55
N ASN A 97 0.60 -34.78 15.53
CA ASN A 97 1.42 -35.51 16.50
C ASN A 97 1.12 -37.02 16.45
N MET A 98 1.94 -37.81 17.16
CA MET A 98 1.86 -39.28 17.15
C MET A 98 0.80 -39.86 18.11
N ILE A 99 -0.06 -39.00 18.68
CA ILE A 99 -1.03 -39.38 19.70
C ILE A 99 -2.35 -39.68 19.01
N ASN A 100 -2.89 -40.88 19.23
CA ASN A 100 -4.07 -41.36 18.51
C ASN A 100 -5.28 -41.59 19.42
N GLU A 101 -5.11 -41.48 20.72
CA GLU A 101 -6.15 -41.77 21.72
C GLU A 101 -6.56 -40.51 22.46
N ILE A 102 -7.88 -40.34 22.61
CA ILE A 102 -8.47 -39.26 23.40
C ILE A 102 -8.49 -39.72 24.87
N PRO A 103 -7.95 -38.95 25.83
CA PRO A 103 -7.98 -39.30 27.25
C PRO A 103 -9.40 -39.55 27.77
N GLN A 104 -9.58 -40.56 28.63
CA GLN A 104 -10.92 -40.92 29.14
C GLN A 104 -11.55 -39.85 30.04
N ASP A 105 -10.73 -39.02 30.70
CA ASP A 105 -11.18 -37.95 31.59
C ASP A 105 -11.38 -36.60 30.85
N SER A 106 -11.35 -36.62 29.52
CA SER A 106 -11.59 -35.45 28.68
C SER A 106 -12.97 -34.85 28.94
N GLN A 107 -13.06 -33.52 28.94
CA GLN A 107 -14.31 -32.79 29.15
C GLN A 107 -14.79 -32.05 27.91
N THR A 108 -13.97 -31.92 26.86
CA THR A 108 -14.36 -31.20 25.64
C THR A 108 -13.51 -31.58 24.43
N ILE A 109 -14.03 -31.32 23.24
CA ILE A 109 -13.29 -31.35 21.97
C ILE A 109 -13.07 -29.91 21.50
N LEU A 110 -11.86 -29.57 21.06
CA LEU A 110 -11.51 -28.21 20.65
C LEU A 110 -11.27 -28.11 19.14
N TYR A 111 -12.00 -27.25 18.45
CA TYR A 111 -11.61 -26.72 17.14
C TYR A 111 -10.82 -25.42 17.32
N TRP A 112 -9.52 -25.46 17.09
CA TRP A 112 -8.67 -24.28 16.94
C TRP A 112 -8.82 -23.73 15.51
N MET A 113 -9.69 -22.74 15.37
CA MET A 113 -9.99 -22.02 14.13
C MET A 113 -8.87 -21.01 13.82
N SER A 114 -8.46 -20.95 12.56
CA SER A 114 -7.46 -19.99 12.07
C SER A 114 -7.85 -19.42 10.69
N ARG A 115 -7.69 -20.20 9.61
CA ARG A 115 -7.92 -19.76 8.22
C ARG A 115 -9.39 -19.78 7.83
N ASP A 116 -10.17 -20.73 8.34
CA ASP A 116 -11.56 -20.96 7.89
C ASP A 116 -12.58 -20.39 8.90
N GLN A 117 -12.74 -19.06 8.89
CA GLN A 117 -13.50 -18.31 9.90
C GLN A 117 -15.01 -18.29 9.63
N ARG A 118 -15.61 -19.48 9.60
CA ARG A 118 -17.06 -19.71 9.44
C ARG A 118 -17.48 -21.00 10.14
N VAL A 119 -18.74 -21.07 10.57
CA VAL A 119 -19.32 -22.26 11.19
C VAL A 119 -19.79 -23.25 10.13
N GLN A 120 -20.66 -22.81 9.22
CA GLN A 120 -21.18 -23.67 8.14
C GLN A 120 -20.19 -23.80 6.98
N ASP A 121 -20.35 -24.87 6.19
CA ASP A 121 -19.48 -25.21 5.07
C ASP A 121 -17.98 -25.25 5.43
N ASN A 122 -17.68 -25.69 6.65
CA ASN A 122 -16.33 -25.81 7.19
C ASN A 122 -16.07 -27.27 7.56
N TRP A 123 -15.21 -27.94 6.79
CA TRP A 123 -14.88 -29.35 7.02
C TRP A 123 -14.17 -29.59 8.36
N ALA A 124 -13.41 -28.60 8.88
CA ALA A 124 -12.76 -28.70 10.19
C ALA A 124 -13.80 -28.63 11.33
N MET A 125 -14.74 -27.70 11.25
CA MET A 125 -15.86 -27.59 12.19
C MET A 125 -16.75 -28.84 12.18
N LEU A 126 -17.10 -29.34 10.98
CA LEU A 126 -17.88 -30.57 10.83
C LEU A 126 -17.15 -31.78 11.41
N TYR A 127 -15.86 -31.92 11.14
CA TYR A 127 -15.06 -33.00 11.71
C TYR A 127 -14.99 -32.91 13.25
N ALA A 128 -14.83 -31.69 13.79
CA ALA A 128 -14.83 -31.46 15.24
C ALA A 128 -16.17 -31.83 15.88
N GLN A 129 -17.31 -31.39 15.31
CA GLN A 129 -18.64 -31.76 15.81
C GLN A 129 -18.88 -33.28 15.72
N ARG A 130 -18.46 -33.92 14.62
CA ARG A 130 -18.56 -35.38 14.47
C ARG A 130 -17.81 -36.12 15.57
N LEU A 131 -16.60 -35.67 15.90
CA LEU A 131 -15.77 -36.29 16.92
C LEU A 131 -16.34 -36.04 18.32
N ALA A 132 -16.81 -34.81 18.60
CA ALA A 132 -17.46 -34.44 19.86
C ALA A 132 -18.73 -35.27 20.12
N MET A 133 -19.60 -35.42 19.12
CA MET A 133 -20.78 -36.28 19.22
C MET A 133 -20.41 -37.75 19.42
N LYS A 134 -19.39 -38.24 18.72
CA LYS A 134 -18.92 -39.63 18.88
C LYS A 134 -18.40 -39.89 20.30
N GLN A 135 -17.73 -38.92 20.92
CA GLN A 135 -17.22 -39.02 22.29
C GLN A 135 -18.24 -38.59 23.36
N GLN A 136 -19.43 -38.13 22.94
CA GLN A 136 -20.44 -37.57 23.84
C GLN A 136 -19.94 -36.38 24.67
N LEU A 137 -19.02 -35.59 24.11
CA LEU A 137 -18.40 -34.43 24.75
C LEU A 137 -18.94 -33.11 24.15
N PRO A 138 -18.93 -32.01 24.92
CA PRO A 138 -19.08 -30.66 24.40
C PRO A 138 -18.08 -30.33 23.29
N LEU A 139 -18.48 -29.42 22.39
CA LEU A 139 -17.62 -28.85 21.36
C LEU A 139 -17.29 -27.40 21.69
N HIS A 140 -16.01 -27.09 21.77
CA HIS A 140 -15.50 -25.73 21.90
C HIS A 140 -14.79 -25.32 20.61
N VAL A 141 -14.84 -24.03 20.30
CA VAL A 141 -14.07 -23.39 19.24
C VAL A 141 -13.18 -22.34 19.89
N ALA A 142 -11.91 -22.28 19.50
CA ALA A 142 -11.01 -21.22 19.94
C ALA A 142 -10.34 -20.55 18.74
N PHE A 143 -10.22 -19.22 18.80
CA PHE A 143 -9.39 -18.42 17.92
C PHE A 143 -8.27 -17.76 18.73
N CYS A 144 -7.02 -17.88 18.27
CA CYS A 144 -5.86 -17.27 18.94
C CYS A 144 -5.51 -15.95 18.25
N LEU A 145 -5.81 -14.82 18.88
CA LEU A 145 -5.55 -13.48 18.36
C LEU A 145 -4.13 -13.03 18.71
N VAL A 146 -3.30 -12.86 17.69
CA VAL A 146 -1.95 -12.27 17.81
C VAL A 146 -2.00 -10.76 17.56
N PRO A 147 -1.23 -9.95 18.30
CA PRO A 147 -1.27 -8.47 18.18
C PRO A 147 -0.72 -7.96 16.84
N THR A 148 0.09 -8.78 16.14
CA THR A 148 0.62 -8.53 14.80
C THR A 148 0.67 -9.82 13.99
N PHE A 149 0.37 -9.73 12.69
CA PHE A 149 0.44 -10.84 11.75
C PHE A 149 0.84 -10.33 10.37
N LEU A 150 2.03 -10.69 9.88
CA LEU A 150 2.53 -10.35 8.53
C LEU A 150 2.32 -8.87 8.14
N ALA A 151 2.55 -7.95 9.09
CA ALA A 151 2.33 -6.50 8.92
C ALA A 151 0.90 -6.08 8.50
N ALA A 152 -0.11 -6.94 8.72
CA ALA A 152 -1.50 -6.63 8.44
C ALA A 152 -1.95 -5.36 9.19
N PRO A 153 -2.56 -4.39 8.49
CA PRO A 153 -3.00 -3.15 9.12
C PRO A 153 -4.37 -3.30 9.79
N LEU A 154 -4.84 -2.21 10.41
CA LEU A 154 -6.14 -2.13 11.07
C LEU A 154 -7.31 -2.58 10.18
N ARG A 155 -7.31 -2.21 8.89
CA ARG A 155 -8.29 -2.69 7.88
C ARG A 155 -8.49 -4.20 7.91
N ALA A 156 -7.38 -4.95 7.85
CA ALA A 156 -7.39 -6.41 7.79
C ALA A 156 -7.94 -7.01 9.09
N TYR A 157 -7.43 -6.54 10.23
CA TYR A 157 -7.86 -7.00 11.55
C TYR A 157 -9.34 -6.73 11.82
N ARG A 158 -9.85 -5.55 11.46
CA ARG A 158 -11.26 -5.23 11.69
C ARG A 158 -12.20 -6.02 10.79
N PHE A 159 -11.81 -6.29 9.54
CA PHE A 159 -12.56 -7.20 8.67
C PHE A 159 -12.64 -8.61 9.30
N MET A 160 -11.52 -9.13 9.80
CA MET A 160 -11.45 -10.41 10.51
C MET A 160 -12.30 -10.43 11.79
N LEU A 161 -12.08 -9.49 12.72
CA LEU A 161 -12.76 -9.44 14.03
C LEU A 161 -14.27 -9.28 13.89
N LYS A 162 -14.74 -8.46 12.94
CA LYS A 162 -16.18 -8.33 12.65
C LYS A 162 -16.78 -9.65 12.15
N GLY A 163 -16.04 -10.42 11.34
CA GLY A 163 -16.47 -11.76 10.94
C GLY A 163 -16.50 -12.75 12.11
N LEU A 164 -15.50 -12.72 13.00
CA LEU A 164 -15.48 -13.58 14.19
C LEU A 164 -16.62 -13.28 15.18
N ARG A 165 -17.13 -12.05 15.24
CA ARG A 165 -18.35 -11.71 16.00
C ARG A 165 -19.58 -12.45 15.47
N GLU A 166 -19.66 -12.71 14.17
CA GLU A 166 -20.73 -13.52 13.58
C GLU A 166 -20.57 -15.00 13.95
N VAL A 167 -19.33 -15.50 13.91
CA VAL A 167 -18.98 -16.87 14.34
C VAL A 167 -19.36 -17.09 15.81
N GLU A 168 -19.05 -16.15 16.71
CA GLU A 168 -19.43 -16.22 18.14
C GLU A 168 -20.96 -16.38 18.29
N LYS A 169 -21.73 -15.54 17.60
CA LYS A 169 -23.21 -15.56 17.65
C LYS A 169 -23.78 -16.86 17.13
N GLU A 170 -23.28 -17.37 16.01
CA GLU A 170 -23.76 -18.64 15.46
C GLU A 170 -23.37 -19.83 16.35
N CYS A 171 -22.14 -19.85 16.89
CA CYS A 171 -21.72 -20.85 17.88
C CYS A 171 -22.67 -20.86 19.09
N GLN A 172 -23.02 -19.70 19.62
CA GLN A 172 -23.97 -19.57 20.74
C GLN A 172 -25.34 -20.18 20.43
N GLN A 173 -25.89 -19.89 19.25
CA GLN A 173 -27.18 -20.45 18.81
C GLN A 173 -27.15 -21.98 18.69
N LEU A 174 -25.98 -22.52 18.32
CA LEU A 174 -25.74 -23.95 18.15
C LEU A 174 -25.24 -24.65 19.42
N ASN A 175 -25.28 -24.02 20.60
CA ASN A 175 -24.77 -24.62 21.84
C ASN A 175 -23.29 -25.04 21.74
N ILE A 176 -22.49 -24.24 21.03
CA ILE A 176 -21.04 -24.39 20.86
C ILE A 176 -20.39 -23.18 21.52
N ILE A 177 -19.37 -23.40 22.35
CA ILE A 177 -18.70 -22.29 23.06
C ILE A 177 -17.55 -21.77 22.20
N PHE A 178 -17.55 -20.47 21.90
CA PHE A 178 -16.48 -19.79 21.19
C PHE A 178 -15.57 -19.04 22.16
N HIS A 179 -14.26 -19.21 22.02
CA HIS A 179 -13.22 -18.61 22.86
C HIS A 179 -12.31 -17.73 22.03
N LEU A 180 -12.11 -16.47 22.44
CA LEU A 180 -11.07 -15.61 21.91
C LEU A 180 -9.87 -15.61 22.86
N LEU A 181 -8.78 -16.26 22.45
CA LEU A 181 -7.56 -16.39 23.24
C LEU A 181 -6.53 -15.35 22.78
N MET A 182 -6.04 -14.53 23.70
CA MET A 182 -5.08 -13.47 23.39
C MET A 182 -3.64 -14.01 23.46
N GLY A 183 -2.96 -14.07 22.32
CA GLY A 183 -1.56 -14.48 22.22
C GLY A 183 -1.31 -15.60 21.20
N LYS A 184 -0.04 -16.03 21.12
CA LYS A 184 0.37 -17.11 20.20
C LYS A 184 -0.22 -18.45 20.65
N ALA A 185 -0.76 -19.21 19.71
CA ALA A 185 -1.37 -20.51 19.94
C ALA A 185 -0.48 -21.47 20.76
N GLU A 186 0.82 -21.53 20.45
CA GLU A 186 1.81 -22.35 21.16
C GLU A 186 1.98 -22.00 22.65
N ASN A 187 1.53 -20.82 23.09
CA ASN A 187 1.64 -20.37 24.48
C ASN A 187 0.31 -20.48 25.21
N VAL A 188 -0.80 -20.17 24.53
CA VAL A 188 -2.13 -20.11 25.16
C VAL A 188 -2.86 -21.46 25.13
N LEU A 189 -2.69 -22.26 24.06
CA LEU A 189 -3.39 -23.53 23.92
C LEU A 189 -2.94 -24.60 24.94
N PRO A 190 -1.65 -24.75 25.30
CA PRO A 190 -1.26 -25.75 26.31
C PRO A 190 -1.97 -25.56 27.64
N LYS A 191 -2.01 -24.32 28.13
CA LYS A 191 -2.74 -23.98 29.36
C LYS A 191 -4.25 -24.21 29.18
N PHE A 192 -4.82 -23.79 28.06
CA PHE A 192 -6.23 -24.01 27.77
C PHE A 192 -6.60 -25.51 27.74
N VAL A 193 -5.74 -26.35 27.17
CA VAL A 193 -5.92 -27.81 27.14
C VAL A 193 -5.97 -28.40 28.54
N GLU A 194 -5.06 -27.99 29.43
CA GLU A 194 -5.00 -28.45 30.81
C GLU A 194 -6.20 -27.97 31.61
N ASP A 195 -6.49 -26.66 31.57
CA ASP A 195 -7.57 -26.03 32.33
C ASP A 195 -8.95 -26.58 31.95
N ASN A 196 -9.16 -26.96 30.68
CA ASN A 196 -10.45 -27.42 30.16
C ASN A 196 -10.51 -28.93 29.90
N LYS A 197 -9.46 -29.68 30.25
CA LYS A 197 -9.32 -31.12 29.96
C LYS A 197 -9.71 -31.46 28.52
N VAL A 198 -9.12 -30.74 27.57
CA VAL A 198 -9.40 -30.92 26.13
C VAL A 198 -8.93 -32.31 25.71
N GLY A 199 -9.80 -33.07 25.04
CA GLY A 199 -9.50 -34.43 24.60
C GLY A 199 -8.76 -34.50 23.27
N THR A 200 -8.91 -33.50 22.40
CA THR A 200 -8.21 -33.39 21.12
C THR A 200 -8.32 -31.97 20.55
N ILE A 201 -7.33 -31.57 19.77
CA ILE A 201 -7.34 -30.33 19.00
C ILE A 201 -7.50 -30.66 17.52
N ILE A 202 -8.52 -30.05 16.90
CA ILE A 202 -8.70 -29.99 15.45
C ILE A 202 -8.27 -28.59 15.01
N THR A 203 -7.53 -28.44 13.93
CA THR A 203 -7.24 -27.13 13.32
C THR A 203 -7.40 -27.16 11.81
N ASP A 204 -7.57 -26.00 11.18
CA ASP A 204 -7.68 -25.88 9.73
C ASP A 204 -6.31 -25.77 9.03
N PHE A 205 -6.32 -25.83 7.70
CA PHE A 205 -5.11 -25.90 6.88
C PHE A 205 -4.73 -24.54 6.27
N SER A 206 -3.46 -24.18 6.42
CA SER A 206 -2.82 -23.14 5.63
C SER A 206 -1.42 -23.61 5.20
N PRO A 207 -1.02 -23.40 3.93
CA PRO A 207 0.31 -23.75 3.45
C PRO A 207 1.38 -22.70 3.80
N LEU A 208 0.99 -21.53 4.32
CA LEU A 208 1.91 -20.43 4.59
C LEU A 208 2.86 -20.76 5.76
N ARG A 209 4.09 -20.26 5.66
CA ARG A 209 5.19 -20.55 6.60
C ARG A 209 4.83 -20.29 8.06
N VAL A 210 4.23 -19.12 8.34
CA VAL A 210 3.89 -18.70 9.72
C VAL A 210 2.78 -19.56 10.34
N PRO A 211 1.59 -19.73 9.71
CA PRO A 211 0.57 -20.66 10.20
C PRO A 211 1.05 -22.12 10.33
N ARG A 212 1.84 -22.63 9.38
CA ARG A 212 2.43 -23.98 9.48
C ARG A 212 3.31 -24.11 10.72
N GLN A 213 4.17 -23.13 10.96
CA GLN A 213 5.03 -23.11 12.14
C GLN A 213 4.21 -23.11 13.44
N TRP A 214 3.08 -22.40 13.50
CA TRP A 214 2.20 -22.46 14.67
C TRP A 214 1.64 -23.86 14.90
N VAL A 215 1.15 -24.51 13.86
CA VAL A 215 0.61 -25.88 13.94
C VAL A 215 1.69 -26.86 14.37
N ASP A 216 2.89 -26.78 13.80
CA ASP A 216 4.03 -27.62 14.16
C ASP A 216 4.45 -27.42 15.63
N ASN A 217 4.50 -26.16 16.09
CA ASN A 217 4.90 -25.83 17.46
C ASN A 217 3.84 -26.27 18.48
N VAL A 218 2.54 -26.11 18.17
CA VAL A 218 1.45 -26.64 18.99
C VAL A 218 1.52 -28.17 19.04
N GLY A 219 1.71 -28.83 17.89
CA GLY A 219 1.87 -30.29 17.83
C GLY A 219 3.02 -30.84 18.65
N LYS A 220 4.15 -30.09 18.71
CA LYS A 220 5.31 -30.44 19.56
C LYS A 220 5.07 -30.22 21.04
N LYS A 221 4.38 -29.13 21.42
CA LYS A 221 4.11 -28.78 22.83
C LYS A 221 3.00 -29.61 23.45
N ILE A 222 2.00 -30.01 22.67
CA ILE A 222 0.86 -30.81 23.13
C ILE A 222 1.22 -32.30 23.02
N THR A 223 1.61 -32.88 24.16
CA THR A 223 2.14 -34.26 24.24
C THR A 223 1.19 -35.27 24.90
N LYS A 224 -0.03 -34.85 25.28
CA LYS A 224 -1.00 -35.71 25.98
C LYS A 224 -2.24 -36.05 25.16
N ILE A 225 -2.57 -35.27 24.13
CA ILE A 225 -3.81 -35.41 23.34
C ILE A 225 -3.52 -35.37 21.83
N PRO A 226 -4.37 -35.97 20.98
CA PRO A 226 -4.22 -35.88 19.54
C PRO A 226 -4.39 -34.43 19.04
N VAL A 227 -3.49 -34.01 18.16
CA VAL A 227 -3.63 -32.79 17.36
C VAL A 227 -3.77 -33.20 15.90
N VAL A 228 -4.86 -32.77 15.25
CA VAL A 228 -5.16 -33.10 13.85
C VAL A 228 -5.46 -31.85 13.06
N GLN A 229 -5.11 -31.87 11.78
CA GLN A 229 -5.38 -30.79 10.86
C GLN A 229 -6.32 -31.25 9.75
N VAL A 230 -7.26 -30.38 9.37
CA VAL A 230 -8.26 -30.63 8.34
C VAL A 230 -8.14 -29.59 7.23
N ASP A 231 -8.08 -30.03 5.97
CA ASP A 231 -8.23 -29.11 4.85
C ASP A 231 -9.70 -28.73 4.65
N ALA A 232 -10.06 -27.56 5.17
CA ALA A 232 -11.38 -26.96 5.07
C ALA A 232 -11.45 -25.83 4.04
N HIS A 233 -10.33 -25.52 3.39
CA HIS A 233 -10.20 -24.41 2.47
C HIS A 233 -10.23 -24.85 1.01
N ASN A 234 -9.69 -26.03 0.71
CA ASN A 234 -9.65 -26.59 -0.63
C ASN A 234 -10.78 -27.60 -0.84
N VAL A 235 -11.30 -27.66 -2.07
CA VAL A 235 -12.25 -28.71 -2.47
C VAL A 235 -11.53 -30.04 -2.31
N VAL A 236 -10.36 -30.20 -2.92
CA VAL A 236 -9.51 -31.38 -2.77
C VAL A 236 -8.38 -31.04 -1.77
N PRO A 237 -8.16 -31.83 -0.70
CA PRO A 237 -7.09 -31.56 0.25
C PRO A 237 -5.74 -31.37 -0.44
N CYS A 238 -4.98 -30.34 -0.07
CA CYS A 238 -3.77 -29.94 -0.80
C CYS A 238 -2.75 -31.08 -0.95
N TRP A 239 -2.54 -31.87 0.11
CA TRP A 239 -1.65 -33.04 0.10
C TRP A 239 -2.19 -34.23 -0.70
N HIS A 240 -3.47 -34.24 -1.02
CA HIS A 240 -4.12 -35.26 -1.84
C HIS A 240 -4.21 -34.84 -3.31
N ALA A 241 -4.40 -33.55 -3.59
CA ALA A 241 -4.52 -32.97 -4.93
C ALA A 241 -3.31 -33.30 -5.82
N SER A 242 -2.10 -33.24 -5.26
CA SER A 242 -0.88 -33.73 -5.92
C SER A 242 0.16 -34.12 -4.87
N PRO A 243 0.97 -35.18 -5.09
CA PRO A 243 2.06 -35.55 -4.18
C PRO A 243 3.31 -34.66 -4.33
N LYS A 244 3.29 -33.67 -5.23
CA LYS A 244 4.44 -32.80 -5.52
C LYS A 244 4.03 -31.39 -5.94
N LEU A 245 5.03 -30.52 -6.02
CA LEU A 245 4.92 -29.20 -6.65
C LEU A 245 4.56 -29.33 -8.14
N GLU A 246 3.49 -28.67 -8.57
CA GLU A 246 3.05 -28.65 -9.95
C GLU A 246 3.65 -27.50 -10.77
N TYR A 247 3.99 -27.77 -12.03
CA TYR A 247 4.64 -26.78 -12.89
C TYR A 247 3.69 -25.64 -13.25
N GLY A 248 2.41 -25.93 -13.49
CA GLY A 248 1.40 -24.93 -13.84
C GLY A 248 -0.01 -25.49 -13.87
N ALA A 249 -0.96 -24.64 -14.26
CA ALA A 249 -2.39 -24.98 -14.26
C ALA A 249 -2.69 -26.26 -15.08
N ARG A 250 -2.03 -26.43 -16.23
CA ARG A 250 -2.18 -27.62 -17.09
C ARG A 250 -1.94 -28.93 -16.33
N THR A 251 -0.93 -28.99 -15.46
CA THR A 251 -0.55 -30.25 -14.82
C THR A 251 -1.37 -30.57 -13.56
N ILE A 252 -1.81 -29.54 -12.83
CA ILE A 252 -2.66 -29.73 -11.64
C ILE A 252 -4.13 -29.94 -12.01
N ARG A 253 -4.63 -29.34 -13.10
CA ARG A 253 -6.04 -29.40 -13.52
C ARG A 253 -6.54 -30.83 -13.63
N THR A 254 -5.86 -31.67 -14.42
CA THR A 254 -6.23 -33.07 -14.62
C THR A 254 -6.28 -33.85 -13.30
N LYS A 255 -5.39 -33.53 -12.36
CA LYS A 255 -5.36 -34.18 -11.03
C LYS A 255 -6.54 -33.76 -10.18
N LEU A 256 -6.82 -32.47 -10.10
CA LEU A 256 -7.98 -31.93 -9.36
C LEU A 256 -9.29 -32.50 -9.91
N HIS A 257 -9.49 -32.50 -11.23
CA HIS A 257 -10.68 -33.05 -11.85
C HIS A 257 -10.83 -34.56 -11.62
N LYS A 258 -9.72 -35.33 -11.61
CA LYS A 258 -9.74 -36.76 -11.26
C LYS A 258 -10.31 -37.02 -9.86
N HIS A 259 -9.99 -36.16 -8.90
CA HIS A 259 -10.46 -36.27 -7.51
C HIS A 259 -11.84 -35.62 -7.28
N MET A 260 -12.34 -34.84 -8.23
CA MET A 260 -13.57 -34.07 -8.07
C MET A 260 -14.78 -34.91 -7.64
N ASN A 261 -14.95 -36.11 -8.20
CA ASN A 261 -16.07 -37.00 -7.87
C ASN A 261 -16.14 -37.41 -6.39
N GLU A 262 -14.98 -37.44 -5.75
CA GLU A 262 -14.85 -37.86 -4.37
C GLU A 262 -15.04 -36.69 -3.39
N PHE A 263 -14.64 -35.48 -3.78
CA PHE A 263 -14.54 -34.34 -2.87
C PHE A 263 -15.54 -33.22 -3.12
N PHE A 264 -16.04 -33.08 -4.35
CA PHE A 264 -16.99 -32.04 -4.75
C PHE A 264 -18.42 -32.46 -4.40
N THR A 265 -18.70 -32.51 -3.10
CA THR A 265 -20.00 -32.88 -2.54
C THR A 265 -20.70 -31.67 -1.94
N GLU A 266 -21.99 -31.80 -1.68
CA GLU A 266 -22.67 -30.88 -0.76
C GLU A 266 -22.14 -31.00 0.68
N TYR A 267 -22.48 -30.01 1.50
CA TYR A 267 -22.15 -30.00 2.92
C TYR A 267 -23.34 -30.47 3.77
N PRO A 268 -23.10 -31.31 4.79
CA PRO A 268 -24.06 -31.52 5.86
C PRO A 268 -24.14 -30.27 6.78
N PRO A 269 -25.25 -30.08 7.52
CA PRO A 269 -25.38 -28.95 8.44
C PRO A 269 -24.52 -29.15 9.70
N VAL A 270 -23.93 -28.05 10.20
CA VAL A 270 -23.54 -27.99 11.62
C VAL A 270 -24.82 -27.77 12.41
N ILE A 271 -25.12 -28.67 13.33
CA ILE A 271 -26.36 -28.65 14.12
C ILE A 271 -26.13 -28.07 15.51
N LYS A 272 -27.23 -27.81 16.23
CA LYS A 272 -27.16 -27.53 17.65
C LYS A 272 -26.53 -28.73 18.36
N HIS A 273 -25.41 -28.50 19.04
CA HIS A 273 -24.62 -29.55 19.65
C HIS A 273 -25.38 -30.18 20.83
N PRO A 274 -25.56 -31.52 20.85
CA PRO A 274 -26.43 -32.18 21.83
C PRO A 274 -25.82 -32.29 23.23
N HIS A 275 -24.51 -32.13 23.38
CA HIS A 275 -23.81 -32.25 24.66
C HIS A 275 -23.38 -30.88 25.17
N SER A 276 -24.06 -30.38 26.20
CA SER A 276 -23.70 -29.11 26.83
C SER A 276 -22.52 -29.26 27.78
N SER A 277 -21.73 -28.20 27.93
CA SER A 277 -20.66 -28.15 28.93
C SER A 277 -21.25 -28.28 30.35
N THR A 278 -20.71 -29.19 31.15
CA THR A 278 -21.09 -29.40 32.57
C THR A 278 -20.29 -28.53 33.52
N THR A 279 -19.20 -27.92 33.06
CA THR A 279 -18.42 -26.95 33.83
C THR A 279 -19.10 -25.59 33.79
N HIS A 280 -19.08 -24.87 34.93
CA HIS A 280 -19.46 -23.46 35.08
C HIS A 280 -18.56 -22.49 34.26
N LEU A 281 -18.02 -22.93 33.13
CA LEU A 281 -17.52 -22.06 32.07
C LEU A 281 -18.75 -21.40 31.45
N GLU A 282 -19.31 -20.44 32.19
CA GLU A 282 -20.27 -19.48 31.65
C GLU A 282 -19.70 -18.97 30.33
N MET A 283 -20.57 -18.83 29.32
CA MET A 283 -20.22 -18.10 28.11
C MET A 283 -19.82 -16.68 28.52
N LYS A 284 -18.54 -16.49 28.83
CA LYS A 284 -18.01 -15.17 29.15
C LYS A 284 -18.12 -14.38 27.86
N ALA A 285 -18.94 -13.34 27.90
CA ALA A 285 -19.06 -12.42 26.78
C ALA A 285 -17.65 -11.96 26.39
N ILE A 286 -17.32 -12.08 25.10
CA ILE A 286 -16.02 -11.66 24.61
C ILE A 286 -15.98 -10.14 24.61
N ASP A 287 -14.98 -9.58 25.28
CA ASP A 287 -14.70 -8.15 25.21
C ASP A 287 -13.96 -7.83 23.91
N TRP A 288 -14.75 -7.57 22.86
CA TRP A 288 -14.24 -7.21 21.55
C TRP A 288 -13.54 -5.84 21.51
N GLN A 289 -13.75 -4.97 22.49
CA GLN A 289 -13.06 -3.68 22.57
C GLN A 289 -11.63 -3.90 23.04
N THR A 290 -11.45 -4.68 24.11
CA THR A 290 -10.12 -5.10 24.58
C THR A 290 -9.33 -5.82 23.48
N ALA A 291 -10.01 -6.62 22.63
CA ALA A 291 -9.37 -7.24 21.46
C ALA A 291 -8.85 -6.22 20.44
N ASP A 292 -9.63 -5.18 20.07
CA ASP A 292 -9.20 -4.10 19.14
C ASP A 292 -8.09 -3.23 19.74
N ASP A 293 -8.15 -2.97 21.05
CA ASP A 293 -7.17 -2.16 21.78
C ASP A 293 -5.82 -2.88 21.92
N SER A 294 -5.82 -4.21 21.94
CA SER A 294 -4.59 -5.01 22.03
C SER A 294 -3.74 -5.03 20.74
N LEU A 295 -4.29 -4.56 19.62
CA LEU A 295 -3.65 -4.63 18.30
C LEU A 295 -2.49 -3.63 18.17
N GLN A 296 -1.33 -4.12 17.71
CA GLN A 296 -0.12 -3.33 17.49
C GLN A 296 0.14 -3.15 15.99
N VAL A 297 -0.82 -2.56 15.28
CA VAL A 297 -0.86 -2.52 13.81
C VAL A 297 -0.79 -1.12 13.24
N ASP A 298 -0.48 -1.00 11.96
CA ASP A 298 -0.61 0.25 11.21
C ASP A 298 -2.10 0.67 11.17
N ARG A 299 -2.42 1.78 11.82
CA ARG A 299 -3.77 2.36 11.90
C ARG A 299 -4.06 3.38 10.80
N THR A 300 -3.12 3.64 9.89
CA THR A 300 -3.32 4.58 8.77
C THR A 300 -4.15 3.99 7.63
N VAL A 301 -4.17 2.66 7.50
CA VAL A 301 -4.98 1.95 6.50
C VAL A 301 -6.35 1.61 7.10
N ASN A 302 -7.33 2.46 6.81
CA ASN A 302 -8.70 2.39 7.33
C ASN A 302 -9.54 1.30 6.67
N GLU A 303 -10.64 0.91 7.32
CA GLU A 303 -11.65 -0.02 6.82
C GLU A 303 -12.28 0.43 5.49
N VAL A 304 -12.83 -0.52 4.73
CA VAL A 304 -13.53 -0.25 3.47
C VAL A 304 -15.04 -0.22 3.71
N SER A 305 -15.77 0.57 2.94
CA SER A 305 -17.23 0.71 3.07
C SER A 305 -18.02 -0.30 2.23
N TRP A 306 -17.45 -0.81 1.14
CA TRP A 306 -18.16 -1.66 0.17
C TRP A 306 -18.28 -3.13 0.59
N ALA A 307 -17.43 -3.61 1.50
CA ALA A 307 -17.35 -5.02 1.89
C ALA A 307 -17.77 -5.21 3.35
N THR A 308 -18.95 -5.78 3.57
CA THR A 308 -19.42 -6.18 4.91
C THR A 308 -18.77 -7.51 5.31
N PRO A 309 -17.95 -7.56 6.38
CA PRO A 309 -17.30 -8.79 6.80
C PRO A 309 -18.30 -9.81 7.39
N GLY A 310 -17.92 -11.08 7.37
CA GLY A 310 -18.70 -12.19 7.94
C GLY A 310 -19.30 -13.12 6.89
N TYR A 311 -19.80 -14.28 7.34
CA TYR A 311 -20.37 -15.31 6.46
C TYR A 311 -21.58 -14.79 5.70
N THR A 312 -22.49 -14.09 6.39
CA THR A 312 -23.66 -13.45 5.78
C THR A 312 -23.25 -12.46 4.69
N GLY A 313 -22.21 -11.64 4.93
CA GLY A 313 -21.68 -10.71 3.94
C GLY A 313 -21.11 -11.42 2.70
N GLY A 314 -20.40 -12.53 2.90
CA GLY A 314 -19.86 -13.35 1.81
C GLY A 314 -20.96 -13.99 0.96
N ILE A 315 -22.01 -14.52 1.59
CA ILE A 315 -23.17 -15.08 0.89
C ILE A 315 -23.91 -13.99 0.11
N ALA A 316 -24.13 -12.81 0.68
CA ALA A 316 -24.75 -11.69 -0.01
C ALA A 316 -23.93 -11.24 -1.23
N GLN A 317 -22.60 -11.20 -1.12
CA GLN A 317 -21.72 -10.88 -2.24
C GLN A 317 -21.78 -11.95 -3.35
N LEU A 318 -21.85 -13.23 -2.97
CA LEU A 318 -22.04 -14.33 -3.92
C LEU A 318 -23.41 -14.23 -4.61
N GLU A 319 -24.48 -13.96 -3.86
CA GLU A 319 -25.83 -13.77 -4.38
C GLU A 319 -25.89 -12.61 -5.39
N SER A 320 -25.28 -11.47 -5.07
CA SER A 320 -25.18 -10.35 -6.01
C SER A 320 -24.37 -10.75 -7.26
N PHE A 321 -23.26 -11.50 -7.11
CA PHE A 321 -22.46 -11.93 -8.26
C PHE A 321 -23.25 -12.83 -9.21
N ILE A 322 -23.92 -13.86 -8.69
CA ILE A 322 -24.65 -14.83 -9.52
C ILE A 322 -25.93 -14.25 -10.14
N ASN A 323 -26.49 -13.19 -9.54
CA ASN A 323 -27.69 -12.54 -10.08
C ASN A 323 -27.36 -11.46 -11.13
N GLU A 324 -26.24 -10.74 -10.97
CA GLU A 324 -25.99 -9.51 -11.74
C GLU A 324 -24.77 -9.60 -12.67
N ARG A 325 -23.73 -10.33 -12.29
CA ARG A 325 -22.38 -10.21 -12.90
C ARG A 325 -21.87 -11.50 -13.54
N ILE A 326 -22.32 -12.67 -13.10
CA ILE A 326 -21.87 -13.96 -13.64
C ILE A 326 -22.03 -14.03 -15.16
N MET A 327 -23.11 -13.46 -15.73
CA MET A 327 -23.36 -13.52 -17.17
C MET A 327 -22.26 -12.86 -18.02
N SER A 328 -21.57 -11.86 -17.49
CA SER A 328 -20.50 -11.13 -18.18
C SER A 328 -19.11 -11.50 -17.68
N PHE A 329 -18.98 -12.38 -16.68
CA PHE A 329 -17.70 -12.74 -16.08
C PHE A 329 -16.70 -13.27 -17.12
N GLY A 330 -17.11 -14.23 -17.96
CA GLY A 330 -16.22 -14.82 -18.96
C GLY A 330 -15.63 -13.79 -19.93
N THR A 331 -16.47 -12.90 -20.47
CA THR A 331 -16.06 -11.91 -21.48
C THR A 331 -15.42 -10.66 -20.89
N SER A 332 -15.73 -10.30 -19.64
CA SER A 332 -15.37 -9.00 -19.05
C SER A 332 -14.44 -9.06 -17.82
N ARG A 333 -14.06 -10.24 -17.31
CA ARG A 333 -13.15 -10.37 -16.15
C ARG A 333 -11.77 -9.71 -16.31
N ASN A 334 -11.35 -9.49 -17.55
CA ASN A 334 -10.06 -8.86 -17.88
C ASN A 334 -10.17 -7.35 -18.12
N ASP A 335 -11.37 -6.78 -18.01
CA ASP A 335 -11.65 -5.37 -18.24
C ASP A 335 -11.88 -4.64 -16.90
N PRO A 336 -10.88 -3.90 -16.38
CA PRO A 336 -10.99 -3.22 -15.09
C PRO A 336 -12.02 -2.09 -15.07
N THR A 337 -12.52 -1.64 -16.23
CA THR A 337 -13.59 -0.63 -16.31
C THR A 337 -14.97 -1.21 -15.99
N LYS A 338 -15.09 -2.54 -15.99
CA LYS A 338 -16.34 -3.26 -15.77
C LYS A 338 -16.34 -3.94 -14.42
N ASN A 339 -17.41 -3.73 -13.67
CA ASN A 339 -17.67 -4.51 -12.46
C ASN A 339 -18.19 -5.92 -12.82
N ALA A 340 -17.31 -6.78 -13.35
CA ALA A 340 -17.65 -8.13 -13.79
C ALA A 340 -17.20 -9.22 -12.81
N LEU A 341 -16.25 -8.91 -11.91
CA LEU A 341 -15.70 -9.89 -10.96
C LEU A 341 -16.71 -10.26 -9.87
N SER A 342 -16.49 -11.42 -9.23
CA SER A 342 -17.28 -11.83 -8.07
C SER A 342 -17.08 -10.94 -6.84
N ASN A 343 -15.91 -10.31 -6.75
CA ASN A 343 -15.41 -9.58 -5.60
C ASN A 343 -15.31 -10.41 -4.31
N LEU A 344 -15.37 -11.74 -4.38
CA LEU A 344 -15.41 -12.63 -3.22
C LEU A 344 -14.06 -12.83 -2.51
N SER A 345 -12.95 -12.38 -3.10
CA SER A 345 -11.60 -12.68 -2.59
C SER A 345 -11.36 -12.27 -1.12
N PRO A 346 -11.89 -11.16 -0.57
CA PRO A 346 -11.76 -10.87 0.87
C PRO A 346 -12.39 -11.95 1.75
N TRP A 347 -13.61 -12.39 1.44
CA TRP A 347 -14.30 -13.41 2.22
C TRP A 347 -13.70 -14.80 2.03
N LEU A 348 -13.20 -15.11 0.83
CA LEU A 348 -12.48 -16.35 0.58
C LEU A 348 -11.18 -16.39 1.38
N HIS A 349 -10.41 -15.29 1.41
CA HIS A 349 -9.14 -15.20 2.16
C HIS A 349 -9.30 -15.49 3.65
N TYR A 350 -10.26 -14.83 4.32
CA TYR A 350 -10.55 -15.09 5.74
C TYR A 350 -11.39 -16.36 5.97
N GLY A 351 -11.72 -17.10 4.90
CA GLY A 351 -12.57 -18.28 4.97
C GLY A 351 -13.94 -17.98 5.58
N GLN A 352 -14.47 -16.78 5.38
CA GLN A 352 -15.82 -16.39 5.78
C GLN A 352 -16.87 -16.98 4.83
N ILE A 353 -16.48 -17.37 3.61
CA ILE A 353 -17.31 -18.19 2.69
C ILE A 353 -16.47 -19.35 2.15
N SER A 354 -17.09 -20.51 1.98
CA SER A 354 -16.44 -21.67 1.38
C SER A 354 -16.30 -21.52 -0.15
N PRO A 355 -15.08 -21.69 -0.71
CA PRO A 355 -14.88 -21.76 -2.16
C PRO A 355 -15.69 -22.89 -2.79
N GLN A 356 -15.80 -24.04 -2.11
CA GLN A 356 -16.61 -25.18 -2.58
C GLN A 356 -18.10 -24.81 -2.64
N ARG A 357 -18.63 -24.05 -1.67
CA ARG A 357 -20.01 -23.55 -1.70
C ARG A 357 -20.25 -22.65 -2.91
N ALA A 358 -19.33 -21.72 -3.17
CA ALA A 358 -19.44 -20.84 -4.33
C ALA A 358 -19.41 -21.63 -5.66
N LEU A 359 -18.53 -22.62 -5.77
CA LEU A 359 -18.44 -23.50 -6.94
C LEU A 359 -19.71 -24.35 -7.14
N LEU A 360 -20.29 -24.91 -6.07
CA LEU A 360 -21.55 -25.69 -6.15
C LEU A 360 -22.70 -24.86 -6.75
N ILE A 361 -22.80 -23.59 -6.33
CA ILE A 361 -23.85 -22.67 -6.79
C ILE A 361 -23.58 -22.22 -8.23
N VAL A 362 -22.36 -21.79 -8.55
CA VAL A 362 -22.01 -21.33 -9.91
C VAL A 362 -22.20 -22.45 -10.92
N ALA A 363 -21.83 -23.68 -10.56
CA ALA A 363 -21.91 -24.78 -11.50
C ALA A 363 -23.36 -25.24 -11.79
N LYS A 364 -24.36 -24.83 -10.97
CA LYS A 364 -25.80 -24.94 -11.30
C LYS A 364 -26.24 -23.96 -12.40
N LEU A 365 -25.52 -22.85 -12.58
CA LEU A 365 -25.79 -21.85 -13.63
C LEU A 365 -25.10 -22.17 -14.95
N ARG A 366 -24.25 -23.20 -14.99
CA ARG A 366 -23.45 -23.54 -16.18
C ARG A 366 -24.29 -23.85 -17.42
N SER A 367 -25.48 -24.43 -17.25
CA SER A 367 -26.39 -24.66 -18.38
C SER A 367 -26.85 -23.36 -19.05
N LYS A 368 -26.89 -22.26 -18.31
CA LYS A 368 -27.31 -20.93 -18.78
C LYS A 368 -26.14 -20.04 -19.20
N TYR A 369 -25.02 -20.11 -18.47
CA TYR A 369 -23.86 -19.24 -18.65
C TYR A 369 -22.56 -20.05 -18.72
N LYS A 370 -22.47 -20.99 -19.68
CA LYS A 370 -21.39 -21.99 -19.77
C LYS A 370 -19.99 -21.39 -19.70
N GLU A 371 -19.66 -20.50 -20.64
CA GLU A 371 -18.34 -19.86 -20.73
C GLU A 371 -17.96 -19.15 -19.43
N ALA A 372 -18.87 -18.34 -18.88
CA ALA A 372 -18.61 -17.59 -17.67
C ALA A 372 -18.43 -18.48 -16.43
N CYS A 373 -19.22 -19.55 -16.31
CA CYS A 373 -19.07 -20.51 -15.22
C CYS A 373 -17.75 -21.28 -15.34
N ASP A 374 -17.39 -21.70 -16.54
CA ASP A 374 -16.14 -22.44 -16.81
C ASP A 374 -14.90 -21.60 -16.48
N GLU A 375 -14.91 -20.30 -16.83
CA GLU A 375 -13.86 -19.37 -16.43
C GLU A 375 -13.82 -19.16 -14.91
N TYR A 376 -14.97 -19.05 -14.25
CA TYR A 376 -15.02 -18.90 -12.79
C TYR A 376 -14.49 -20.14 -12.06
N ILE A 377 -14.81 -21.32 -12.58
CA ILE A 377 -14.34 -22.61 -12.07
C ILE A 377 -12.82 -22.72 -12.24
N GLU A 378 -12.26 -22.38 -13.41
CA GLU A 378 -10.80 -22.39 -13.62
C GLU A 378 -10.08 -21.48 -12.59
N GLU A 379 -10.55 -20.26 -12.38
CA GLU A 379 -9.92 -19.33 -11.44
C GLU A 379 -10.10 -19.77 -9.96
N THR A 380 -11.29 -20.23 -9.59
CA THR A 380 -11.64 -20.52 -8.17
C THR A 380 -11.24 -21.92 -7.71
N PHE A 381 -11.23 -22.90 -8.62
CA PHE A 381 -10.84 -24.28 -8.33
C PHE A 381 -9.39 -24.54 -8.73
N VAL A 382 -9.03 -24.34 -10.00
CA VAL A 382 -7.70 -24.73 -10.50
C VAL A 382 -6.62 -23.76 -10.06
N ARG A 383 -6.77 -22.46 -10.35
CA ARG A 383 -5.73 -21.46 -10.05
C ARG A 383 -5.53 -21.28 -8.56
N ARG A 384 -6.63 -21.24 -7.79
CA ARG A 384 -6.58 -21.09 -6.33
C ARG A 384 -5.91 -22.27 -5.63
N GLU A 385 -6.27 -23.51 -5.98
CA GLU A 385 -5.68 -24.70 -5.35
C GLU A 385 -4.25 -24.97 -5.84
N LEU A 386 -3.90 -24.50 -7.04
CA LEU A 386 -2.50 -24.42 -7.50
C LEU A 386 -1.67 -23.49 -6.61
N SER A 387 -2.22 -22.36 -6.17
CA SER A 387 -1.50 -21.45 -5.28
C SER A 387 -1.19 -22.11 -3.92
N ASP A 388 -2.16 -22.85 -3.37
CA ASP A 388 -1.98 -23.63 -2.16
C ASP A 388 -0.93 -24.75 -2.37
N ASN A 389 -0.98 -25.45 -3.51
CA ASN A 389 0.04 -26.45 -3.89
C ASN A 389 1.45 -25.83 -3.94
N TYR A 390 1.60 -24.66 -4.58
CA TYR A 390 2.88 -23.99 -4.69
C TYR A 390 3.46 -23.64 -3.31
N CYS A 391 2.67 -22.95 -2.48
CA CYS A 391 3.13 -22.56 -1.14
C CYS A 391 3.34 -23.75 -0.19
N PHE A 392 2.64 -24.87 -0.43
CA PHE A 392 2.81 -26.08 0.39
C PHE A 392 4.13 -26.80 0.11
N TYR A 393 4.51 -26.92 -1.17
CA TYR A 393 5.69 -27.68 -1.60
C TYR A 393 6.95 -26.82 -1.80
N GLN A 394 6.83 -25.52 -2.04
CA GLN A 394 7.96 -24.60 -2.20
C GLN A 394 8.15 -23.76 -0.93
N ASN A 395 9.21 -24.00 -0.17
CA ASN A 395 9.49 -23.25 1.07
C ASN A 395 9.86 -21.79 0.82
N ASP A 396 10.45 -21.51 -0.35
CA ASP A 396 10.89 -20.18 -0.80
C ASP A 396 9.82 -19.49 -1.69
N TYR A 397 8.53 -19.72 -1.40
CA TYR A 397 7.42 -19.24 -2.23
C TYR A 397 7.33 -17.71 -2.36
N ASP A 398 8.05 -16.97 -1.52
CA ASP A 398 8.02 -15.51 -1.37
C ASP A 398 9.33 -14.84 -1.79
N ASN A 399 10.24 -15.56 -2.45
CA ASN A 399 11.51 -15.01 -2.91
C ASN A 399 12.02 -15.68 -4.19
N ILE A 400 13.05 -15.10 -4.81
CA ILE A 400 13.56 -15.54 -6.13
C ILE A 400 14.01 -17.00 -6.17
N ASN A 401 14.41 -17.60 -5.02
CA ASN A 401 14.83 -19.00 -4.99
C ASN A 401 13.67 -19.95 -5.27
N GLY A 402 12.43 -19.51 -5.03
CA GLY A 402 11.21 -20.26 -5.38
C GLY A 402 10.93 -20.36 -6.88
N ALA A 403 11.61 -19.58 -7.72
CA ALA A 403 11.39 -19.54 -9.16
C ALA A 403 12.00 -20.76 -9.89
N TRP A 404 11.45 -21.08 -11.06
CA TRP A 404 12.01 -22.09 -11.95
C TRP A 404 13.38 -21.69 -12.50
N ASP A 405 14.23 -22.66 -12.81
CA ASP A 405 15.62 -22.41 -13.24
C ASP A 405 15.72 -21.54 -14.49
N TRP A 406 14.78 -21.70 -15.43
CA TRP A 406 14.74 -20.87 -16.64
C TRP A 406 14.51 -19.38 -16.32
N ALA A 407 13.65 -19.10 -15.33
CA ALA A 407 13.31 -17.75 -14.91
C ALA A 407 14.46 -17.13 -14.11
N LYS A 408 15.05 -17.87 -13.18
CA LYS A 408 16.26 -17.43 -12.45
C LYS A 408 17.39 -17.09 -13.43
N LYS A 409 17.63 -17.95 -14.43
CA LYS A 409 18.64 -17.72 -15.45
C LYS A 409 18.38 -16.45 -16.25
N THR A 410 17.18 -16.31 -16.83
CA THR A 410 16.88 -15.14 -17.67
C THR A 410 16.90 -13.84 -16.88
N LEU A 411 16.40 -13.84 -15.64
CA LEU A 411 16.49 -12.66 -14.77
C LEU A 411 17.94 -12.31 -14.41
N ASN A 412 18.78 -13.32 -14.16
CA ASN A 412 20.22 -13.12 -13.89
C ASN A 412 20.96 -12.55 -15.10
N ASP A 413 20.69 -13.06 -16.30
CA ASP A 413 21.31 -12.62 -17.55
C ASP A 413 21.05 -11.11 -17.79
N HIS A 414 19.88 -10.62 -17.38
CA HIS A 414 19.42 -9.24 -17.56
C HIS A 414 19.62 -8.32 -16.34
N ARG A 415 20.32 -8.78 -15.28
CA ARG A 415 20.53 -7.96 -14.05
C ARG A 415 21.24 -6.64 -14.31
N LYS A 416 22.12 -6.58 -15.30
CA LYS A 416 22.95 -5.40 -15.59
C LYS A 416 22.30 -4.43 -16.58
N ASP A 417 21.10 -4.75 -17.07
CA ASP A 417 20.39 -3.89 -18.00
C ASP A 417 20.04 -2.57 -17.34
N LYS A 418 20.17 -1.46 -18.08
CA LYS A 418 19.77 -0.15 -17.56
C LYS A 418 18.25 -0.09 -17.44
N ARG A 419 17.74 0.31 -16.27
CA ARG A 419 16.30 0.53 -16.06
C ARG A 419 15.91 1.87 -16.66
N THR A 420 14.71 1.93 -17.24
CA THR A 420 14.15 3.17 -17.79
C THR A 420 13.79 4.16 -16.67
N TYR A 421 13.25 3.63 -15.57
CA TYR A 421 12.92 4.35 -14.34
C TYR A 421 13.40 3.53 -13.14
N GLU A 422 13.77 4.18 -12.05
CA GLU A 422 14.04 3.53 -10.77
C GLU A 422 13.24 4.25 -9.69
N TYR A 423 12.13 3.65 -9.26
CA TYR A 423 11.27 4.21 -8.22
C TYR A 423 11.65 3.65 -6.85
N SER A 424 11.60 4.50 -5.82
CA SER A 424 11.69 4.00 -4.45
C SER A 424 10.41 3.27 -4.05
N ARG A 425 10.48 2.45 -2.99
CA ARG A 425 9.29 1.82 -2.41
C ARG A 425 8.22 2.86 -2.05
N ASP A 426 8.61 4.03 -1.55
CA ASP A 426 7.69 5.09 -1.15
C ASP A 426 7.03 5.75 -2.39
N ASP A 427 7.78 5.94 -3.49
CA ASP A 427 7.20 6.43 -4.74
C ASP A 427 6.15 5.46 -5.29
N LEU A 428 6.44 4.15 -5.22
CA LEU A 428 5.49 3.10 -5.61
C LEU A 428 4.29 3.08 -4.64
N GLU A 429 4.53 3.09 -3.33
CA GLU A 429 3.49 3.04 -2.30
C GLU A 429 2.47 4.18 -2.45
N TYR A 430 2.96 5.40 -2.70
CA TYR A 430 2.13 6.60 -2.84
C TYR A 430 1.73 6.92 -4.28
N ALA A 431 1.86 5.96 -5.22
CA ALA A 431 1.42 6.11 -6.60
C ALA A 431 2.06 7.32 -7.33
N ARG A 432 3.36 7.55 -7.12
CA ARG A 432 4.13 8.68 -7.69
C ARG A 432 4.99 8.25 -8.86
N THR A 433 4.41 7.47 -9.78
CA THR A 433 5.09 7.06 -11.01
C THR A 433 4.64 7.91 -12.20
N THR A 434 5.39 7.87 -13.30
CA THR A 434 4.98 8.50 -14.57
C THR A 434 3.83 7.76 -15.27
N ASP A 435 3.51 6.54 -14.85
CA ASP A 435 2.49 5.69 -15.47
C ASP A 435 1.14 5.85 -14.76
N LYS A 436 0.22 6.58 -15.40
CA LYS A 436 -1.11 6.88 -14.84
C LYS A 436 -1.94 5.61 -14.57
N LEU A 437 -1.82 4.57 -15.41
CA LEU A 437 -2.55 3.31 -15.21
C LEU A 437 -2.01 2.56 -14.00
N TRP A 438 -0.68 2.57 -13.81
CA TRP A 438 -0.06 1.98 -12.64
C TRP A 438 -0.46 2.70 -11.35
N ASN A 439 -0.43 4.03 -11.35
CA ASN A 439 -0.88 4.85 -10.22
C ASN A 439 -2.35 4.58 -9.89
N ALA A 440 -3.21 4.46 -10.91
CA ALA A 440 -4.61 4.14 -10.71
C ALA A 440 -4.81 2.77 -10.04
N ALA A 441 -4.09 1.75 -10.50
CA ALA A 441 -4.11 0.42 -9.88
C ALA A 441 -3.66 0.46 -8.41
N GLN A 442 -2.56 1.17 -8.12
CA GLN A 442 -2.05 1.34 -6.76
C GLN A 442 -3.07 2.05 -5.86
N ILE A 443 -3.71 3.11 -6.33
CA ILE A 443 -4.69 3.85 -5.53
C ILE A 443 -5.97 3.03 -5.32
N GLN A 444 -6.42 2.26 -6.32
CA GLN A 444 -7.53 1.31 -6.14
C GLN A 444 -7.23 0.36 -4.96
N MET A 445 -6.01 -0.19 -4.92
CA MET A 445 -5.58 -1.05 -3.82
C MET A 445 -5.62 -0.32 -2.46
N ILE A 446 -5.11 0.91 -2.40
CA ILE A 446 -5.08 1.71 -1.17
C ILE A 446 -6.50 2.03 -0.68
N LYS A 447 -7.39 2.49 -1.57
CA LYS A 447 -8.73 2.97 -1.19
C LYS A 447 -9.73 1.84 -1.00
N GLU A 448 -9.83 0.94 -1.98
CA GLU A 448 -10.84 -0.11 -2.00
C GLU A 448 -10.38 -1.36 -1.26
N GLY A 449 -9.09 -1.47 -0.92
CA GLY A 449 -8.53 -2.68 -0.32
C GLY A 449 -8.63 -3.90 -1.23
N LYS A 450 -8.82 -3.70 -2.54
CA LYS A 450 -8.89 -4.75 -3.54
C LYS A 450 -8.55 -4.19 -4.93
N MET A 451 -7.36 -4.49 -5.42
CA MET A 451 -7.01 -4.17 -6.81
C MET A 451 -7.66 -5.17 -7.79
N HIS A 452 -8.13 -4.68 -8.95
CA HIS A 452 -8.65 -5.52 -10.02
C HIS A 452 -7.62 -6.56 -10.49
N GLY A 453 -8.06 -7.81 -10.73
CA GLY A 453 -7.15 -8.94 -11.00
C GLY A 453 -6.23 -8.72 -12.20
N PHE A 454 -6.75 -8.18 -13.30
CA PHE A 454 -5.94 -7.82 -14.47
C PHE A 454 -4.86 -6.77 -14.14
N LEU A 455 -5.21 -5.77 -13.32
CA LEU A 455 -4.29 -4.71 -12.94
C LEU A 455 -3.20 -5.21 -12.00
N ARG A 456 -3.45 -6.22 -11.16
CA ARG A 456 -2.40 -6.84 -10.32
C ARG A 456 -1.24 -7.39 -11.15
N MET A 457 -1.55 -8.03 -12.28
CA MET A 457 -0.53 -8.53 -13.22
C MET A 457 0.29 -7.39 -13.82
N TYR A 458 -0.39 -6.33 -14.30
CA TYR A 458 0.27 -5.14 -14.83
C TYR A 458 1.16 -4.48 -13.78
N TRP A 459 0.61 -4.27 -12.60
CA TRP A 459 1.21 -3.59 -11.46
C TRP A 459 2.50 -4.28 -11.01
N ALA A 460 2.48 -5.59 -10.76
CA ALA A 460 3.67 -6.32 -10.31
C ALA A 460 4.76 -6.39 -11.39
N LYS A 461 4.37 -6.52 -12.67
CA LYS A 461 5.33 -6.50 -13.79
C LYS A 461 6.04 -5.16 -13.93
N LYS A 462 5.34 -4.05 -13.69
CA LYS A 462 5.96 -2.72 -13.68
C LYS A 462 6.90 -2.51 -12.51
N ILE A 463 6.61 -3.08 -11.34
CA ILE A 463 7.56 -3.05 -10.22
C ILE A 463 8.87 -3.76 -10.61
N LEU A 464 8.82 -4.91 -11.30
CA LEU A 464 10.03 -5.55 -11.85
C LEU A 464 10.77 -4.64 -12.84
N GLU A 465 10.04 -3.91 -13.69
CA GLU A 465 10.64 -3.01 -14.68
C GLU A 465 11.35 -1.80 -14.05
N TRP A 466 10.87 -1.33 -12.89
CA TRP A 466 11.29 -0.05 -12.29
C TRP A 466 12.03 -0.18 -10.96
N THR A 467 12.49 -1.38 -10.62
CA THR A 467 13.33 -1.64 -9.43
C THR A 467 14.68 -2.21 -9.84
N LYS A 468 15.66 -2.13 -8.93
CA LYS A 468 17.06 -2.46 -9.27
C LYS A 468 17.28 -3.94 -9.45
N THR A 469 16.50 -4.77 -8.75
CA THR A 469 16.67 -6.22 -8.76
C THR A 469 15.31 -6.92 -8.70
N PRO A 470 15.19 -8.14 -9.26
CA PRO A 470 13.97 -8.93 -9.11
C PRO A 470 13.64 -9.23 -7.64
N GLU A 471 14.65 -9.37 -6.77
CA GLU A 471 14.46 -9.57 -5.33
C GLU A 471 13.76 -8.36 -4.69
N GLU A 472 14.25 -7.16 -4.96
CA GLU A 472 13.62 -5.91 -4.50
C GLU A 472 12.20 -5.78 -5.07
N ALA A 473 11.99 -6.17 -6.33
CA ALA A 473 10.67 -6.16 -6.95
C ALA A 473 9.67 -7.06 -6.22
N ILE A 474 10.10 -8.27 -5.85
CA ILE A 474 9.29 -9.24 -5.10
C ILE A 474 9.00 -8.70 -3.70
N GLU A 475 10.02 -8.21 -2.99
CA GLU A 475 9.87 -7.67 -1.63
C GLU A 475 8.87 -6.52 -1.58
N ILE A 476 9.01 -5.54 -2.48
CA ILE A 476 8.10 -4.39 -2.57
C ILE A 476 6.69 -4.86 -2.96
N SER A 477 6.56 -5.78 -3.91
CA SER A 477 5.25 -6.27 -4.35
C SER A 477 4.52 -7.01 -3.23
N ILE A 478 5.24 -7.84 -2.47
CA ILE A 478 4.68 -8.56 -1.32
C ILE A 478 4.27 -7.55 -0.24
N TYR A 479 5.16 -6.62 0.10
CA TYR A 479 4.88 -5.59 1.11
C TYR A 479 3.60 -4.81 0.80
N LEU A 480 3.46 -4.30 -0.43
CA LEU A 480 2.30 -3.49 -0.82
C LEU A 480 1.01 -4.32 -0.90
N ASN A 481 1.09 -5.54 -1.46
CA ASN A 481 -0.05 -6.45 -1.50
C ASN A 481 -0.54 -6.83 -0.10
N ASP A 482 0.39 -7.19 0.78
CA ASP A 482 0.13 -7.64 2.15
C ASP A 482 -0.17 -6.49 3.10
N LYS A 483 0.06 -5.24 2.71
CA LYS A 483 -0.39 -4.06 3.44
C LYS A 483 -1.82 -3.69 3.05
N TYR A 484 -2.11 -3.53 1.76
CA TYR A 484 -3.32 -2.82 1.34
C TYR A 484 -4.49 -3.72 0.93
N ASN A 485 -4.24 -4.87 0.31
CA ASN A 485 -5.33 -5.76 -0.11
C ASN A 485 -5.93 -6.48 1.11
N LEU A 486 -7.26 -6.53 1.19
CA LEU A 486 -8.00 -7.36 2.14
C LEU A 486 -7.74 -8.86 1.92
N ASP A 487 -7.49 -9.24 0.67
CA ASP A 487 -7.14 -10.60 0.24
C ASP A 487 -5.62 -10.84 0.10
N GLY A 488 -4.79 -9.96 0.66
CA GLY A 488 -3.34 -10.14 0.77
C GLY A 488 -2.94 -11.13 1.87
N ARG A 489 -1.64 -11.40 2.05
CA ARG A 489 -1.08 -12.39 3.00
C ARG A 489 -1.66 -13.80 2.76
N ASP A 490 -1.79 -14.12 1.48
CA ASP A 490 -2.52 -15.29 0.99
C ASP A 490 -1.65 -16.04 -0.02
N PRO A 491 -1.75 -17.38 -0.11
CA PRO A 491 -1.08 -18.15 -1.15
C PRO A 491 -1.28 -17.57 -2.56
N ASN A 492 -2.49 -17.08 -2.87
CA ASN A 492 -2.79 -16.46 -4.16
C ASN A 492 -2.04 -15.15 -4.38
N GLY A 493 -1.77 -14.39 -3.32
CA GLY A 493 -0.98 -13.16 -3.37
C GLY A 493 0.48 -13.46 -3.73
N TYR A 494 1.13 -14.36 -2.99
CA TYR A 494 2.52 -14.76 -3.25
C TYR A 494 2.67 -15.35 -4.65
N VAL A 495 1.78 -16.26 -5.04
CA VAL A 495 1.83 -16.92 -6.34
C VAL A 495 1.53 -15.95 -7.49
N GLY A 496 0.59 -15.02 -7.32
CA GLY A 496 0.32 -13.98 -8.31
C GLY A 496 1.51 -13.04 -8.54
N ILE A 497 2.23 -12.69 -7.48
CA ILE A 497 3.47 -11.89 -7.57
C ILE A 497 4.58 -12.69 -8.25
N MET A 498 4.80 -13.92 -7.82
CA MET A 498 5.82 -14.80 -8.41
C MET A 498 5.50 -15.15 -9.86
N TRP A 499 4.23 -15.30 -10.23
CA TRP A 499 3.81 -15.48 -11.63
C TRP A 499 4.15 -14.24 -12.45
N SER A 500 3.92 -13.06 -11.88
CA SER A 500 4.14 -11.77 -12.54
C SER A 500 5.63 -11.48 -12.76
N ILE A 501 6.46 -11.72 -11.73
CA ILE A 501 7.87 -11.32 -11.69
C ILE A 501 8.81 -12.45 -12.10
N CYS A 502 8.51 -13.68 -11.66
CA CYS A 502 9.36 -14.85 -11.86
C CYS A 502 8.77 -15.87 -12.85
N GLY A 503 7.60 -15.62 -13.45
CA GLY A 503 7.03 -16.50 -14.46
C GLY A 503 6.73 -17.92 -13.95
N ILE A 504 6.54 -18.11 -12.64
CA ILE A 504 6.07 -19.42 -12.15
C ILE A 504 4.70 -19.70 -12.74
N HIS A 505 4.44 -20.96 -13.12
CA HIS A 505 3.20 -21.36 -13.79
C HIS A 505 2.94 -20.66 -15.14
N ASP A 506 3.93 -19.97 -15.70
CA ASP A 506 3.93 -19.40 -17.06
C ASP A 506 5.05 -20.05 -17.91
N GLN A 507 5.03 -19.74 -19.19
CA GLN A 507 6.08 -20.09 -20.13
C GLN A 507 7.06 -18.93 -20.35
N GLY A 508 8.20 -19.22 -20.99
CA GLY A 508 9.12 -18.19 -21.47
C GLY A 508 8.55 -17.45 -22.68
N TRP A 509 8.71 -16.14 -22.69
CA TRP A 509 8.29 -15.24 -23.78
C TRP A 509 9.50 -14.68 -24.53
N ARG A 510 9.23 -13.91 -25.60
CA ARG A 510 10.27 -13.19 -26.35
C ARG A 510 11.13 -12.36 -25.41
N GLU A 511 12.44 -12.56 -25.49
CA GLU A 511 13.44 -11.93 -24.64
C GLU A 511 13.47 -10.40 -24.83
N ARG A 512 13.54 -9.67 -23.71
CA ARG A 512 13.54 -8.21 -23.65
C ARG A 512 14.53 -7.72 -22.58
N PRO A 513 15.07 -6.50 -22.71
CA PRO A 513 15.84 -5.89 -21.63
C PRO A 513 15.06 -5.86 -20.32
N VAL A 514 15.77 -6.00 -19.20
CA VAL A 514 15.26 -6.09 -17.82
C VAL A 514 14.45 -7.37 -17.54
N PHE A 515 13.43 -7.67 -18.34
CA PHE A 515 12.53 -8.81 -18.13
C PHE A 515 13.16 -10.16 -18.51
N GLY A 516 14.14 -10.16 -19.41
CA GLY A 516 14.52 -11.38 -20.12
C GLY A 516 13.30 -12.00 -20.78
N LYS A 517 13.02 -13.27 -20.46
CA LYS A 517 11.90 -14.06 -21.00
C LYS A 517 10.64 -14.02 -20.15
N ILE A 518 10.58 -13.20 -19.11
CA ILE A 518 9.34 -13.03 -18.33
C ILE A 518 8.27 -12.33 -19.19
N ARG A 519 7.01 -12.76 -19.07
CA ARG A 519 5.89 -12.17 -19.83
C ARG A 519 5.83 -10.65 -19.60
N TYR A 520 5.90 -9.89 -20.67
CA TYR A 520 5.86 -8.43 -20.64
C TYR A 520 4.43 -7.88 -20.77
N MET A 521 4.12 -6.80 -20.04
CA MET A 521 2.89 -6.02 -20.19
C MET A 521 3.24 -4.52 -20.25
N ASN A 522 2.59 -3.78 -21.14
CA ASN A 522 2.80 -2.34 -21.31
C ASN A 522 1.50 -1.55 -21.43
N TYR A 523 1.61 -0.26 -21.17
CA TYR A 523 0.50 0.69 -21.19
C TYR A 523 -0.29 0.63 -22.50
N ASP A 524 0.37 0.69 -23.66
CA ASP A 524 -0.30 0.61 -24.96
C ASP A 524 -1.01 -0.73 -25.19
N GLY A 525 -0.47 -1.82 -24.62
CA GLY A 525 -1.10 -3.12 -24.64
C GLY A 525 -2.40 -3.15 -23.83
N CYS A 526 -2.44 -2.46 -22.70
CA CYS A 526 -3.66 -2.25 -21.91
C CYS A 526 -4.66 -1.35 -22.65
N LYS A 527 -4.20 -0.27 -23.28
CA LYS A 527 -5.04 0.68 -24.04
C LYS A 527 -5.79 0.01 -25.20
N ARG A 528 -5.20 -1.02 -25.80
CA ARG A 528 -5.85 -1.83 -26.85
C ARG A 528 -6.90 -2.81 -26.30
N LYS A 529 -6.89 -3.11 -25.01
CA LYS A 529 -7.77 -4.10 -24.38
C LYS A 529 -8.98 -3.48 -23.68
N PHE A 530 -8.84 -2.29 -23.10
CA PHE A 530 -9.91 -1.59 -22.39
C PHE A 530 -9.65 -0.08 -22.34
N ASP A 531 -10.69 0.69 -22.01
CA ASP A 531 -10.61 2.14 -21.91
C ASP A 531 -9.90 2.58 -20.62
N ILE A 532 -8.66 3.04 -20.78
CA ILE A 532 -7.86 3.54 -19.64
C ILE A 532 -8.43 4.85 -19.09
N ILE A 533 -9.06 5.69 -19.91
CA ILE A 533 -9.59 6.99 -19.48
C ILE A 533 -10.73 6.76 -18.49
N MET A 534 -11.71 5.93 -18.85
CA MET A 534 -12.77 5.53 -17.92
C MET A 534 -12.26 4.79 -16.67
N SER A 535 -11.18 4.00 -16.78
CA SER A 535 -10.60 3.32 -15.60
C SER A 535 -9.94 4.30 -14.61
N VAL A 536 -9.47 5.44 -15.08
CA VAL A 536 -8.89 6.50 -14.25
C VAL A 536 -10.00 7.41 -13.71
N ASP A 537 -11.00 7.73 -14.55
CA ASP A 537 -12.13 8.63 -14.23
C ASP A 537 -13.20 8.01 -13.32
N ASN A 538 -13.46 6.69 -13.41
CA ASN A 538 -14.44 5.98 -12.56
C ASN A 538 -14.10 5.99 -11.07
N HIS A 539 -12.91 6.46 -10.73
CA HIS A 539 -12.54 6.76 -9.37
C HIS A 539 -12.49 8.29 -9.25
N GLU A 540 -13.64 8.96 -9.02
CA GLU A 540 -13.70 10.41 -8.76
C GLU A 540 -12.73 10.85 -7.65
N GLU A 541 -12.40 9.92 -6.76
CA GLU A 541 -11.44 10.09 -5.69
C GLU A 541 -9.98 9.84 -6.11
N LEU A 542 -9.70 9.12 -7.21
CA LEU A 542 -8.39 9.14 -7.89
C LEU A 542 -8.14 10.54 -8.45
N GLN A 543 -9.12 11.24 -9.02
CA GLN A 543 -8.92 12.64 -9.46
C GLN A 543 -8.43 13.51 -8.30
N LYS A 544 -9.05 13.36 -7.12
CA LYS A 544 -8.68 14.08 -5.88
C LYS A 544 -7.32 13.70 -5.29
N PHE A 545 -6.81 12.49 -5.59
CA PHE A 545 -5.59 11.94 -4.96
C PHE A 545 -4.38 11.90 -5.91
N ILE A 546 -4.61 11.64 -7.21
CA ILE A 546 -3.64 11.78 -8.31
C ILE A 546 -3.36 13.25 -8.57
N ASP A 547 -4.32 14.11 -8.26
CA ASP A 547 -4.21 15.52 -8.54
C ASP A 547 -4.81 16.38 -7.42
N LEU A 548 -4.10 16.47 -6.30
CA LEU A 548 -4.25 17.66 -5.45
C LEU A 548 -4.04 18.92 -6.32
N ASN A 549 -3.14 18.84 -7.28
CA ASN A 549 -2.81 19.93 -8.20
C ASN A 549 -3.90 20.20 -9.26
N GLU A 550 -4.48 19.20 -9.93
CA GLU A 550 -5.65 19.39 -10.81
C GLU A 550 -6.90 19.72 -10.01
N HIS A 551 -7.12 19.18 -8.80
CA HIS A 551 -8.21 19.61 -7.92
C HIS A 551 -8.09 21.09 -7.54
N TYR A 552 -6.90 21.57 -7.15
CA TYR A 552 -6.68 22.99 -6.91
C TYR A 552 -6.90 23.81 -8.19
N ARG A 553 -6.45 23.33 -9.36
CA ARG A 553 -6.73 24.00 -10.65
C ARG A 553 -8.23 24.05 -10.96
N THR A 554 -8.93 22.92 -10.91
CA THR A 554 -10.38 22.83 -11.13
C THR A 554 -11.16 23.66 -10.11
N TYR A 555 -10.75 23.69 -8.84
CA TYR A 555 -11.38 24.52 -7.82
C TYR A 555 -11.21 26.01 -8.12
N LEU A 556 -9.99 26.45 -8.46
CA LEU A 556 -9.72 27.82 -8.90
C LEU A 556 -10.45 28.16 -10.23
N ASP A 557 -10.65 27.16 -11.09
CA ASP A 557 -11.38 27.29 -12.36
C ASP A 557 -12.91 27.39 -12.17
N GLU A 558 -13.47 26.73 -11.15
CA GLU A 558 -14.91 26.67 -10.85
C GLU A 558 -15.37 27.79 -9.89
N HIS A 559 -14.51 28.23 -8.97
CA HIS A 559 -14.85 29.18 -7.91
C HIS A 559 -14.06 30.49 -8.09
N SER A 560 -14.67 31.45 -8.81
CA SER A 560 -14.01 32.67 -9.32
C SER A 560 -13.55 33.72 -8.29
N ASN A 561 -13.49 33.41 -6.99
CA ASN A 561 -12.92 34.31 -5.97
C ASN A 561 -12.63 33.61 -4.61
N SER A 562 -12.48 32.29 -4.59
CA SER A 562 -12.31 31.51 -3.36
C SER A 562 -11.22 30.46 -3.55
N ARG A 563 -10.41 30.25 -2.52
CA ARG A 563 -9.37 29.22 -2.43
C ARG A 563 -9.92 28.01 -1.69
N PRO A 564 -9.32 26.82 -1.85
CA PRO A 564 -9.77 25.61 -1.16
C PRO A 564 -9.76 25.71 0.38
N ASP A 565 -8.96 26.61 0.94
CA ASP A 565 -8.90 26.92 2.38
C ASP A 565 -9.91 28.01 2.82
N GLY A 566 -10.74 28.51 1.89
CA GLY A 566 -11.76 29.53 2.13
C GLY A 566 -11.30 30.98 2.00
N ARG A 567 -10.00 31.24 1.75
CA ARG A 567 -9.49 32.61 1.55
C ARG A 567 -9.82 33.15 0.17
N LYS A 568 -9.89 34.47 0.03
CA LYS A 568 -9.91 35.15 -1.29
C LYS A 568 -8.52 35.16 -1.93
N PHE A 569 -8.44 35.50 -3.21
CA PHE A 569 -7.17 35.47 -3.96
C PHE A 569 -6.12 36.46 -3.43
N HIS A 570 -6.57 37.60 -2.93
CA HIS A 570 -5.71 38.65 -2.38
C HIS A 570 -5.72 38.66 -0.84
N GLU A 571 -6.14 37.56 -0.21
CA GLU A 571 -6.25 37.44 1.24
C GLU A 571 -5.09 36.65 1.86
N ASN A 572 -4.55 37.20 2.93
CA ASN A 572 -3.34 36.74 3.58
C ASN A 572 -3.65 35.70 4.65
N ARG A 573 -2.72 34.79 4.90
CA ARG A 573 -2.79 33.91 6.08
C ARG A 573 -2.56 34.73 7.35
N SER A 574 -3.02 34.19 8.47
CA SER A 574 -2.76 34.78 9.77
C SER A 574 -1.25 34.80 10.07
N ILE A 575 -0.78 35.93 10.60
CA ILE A 575 0.62 36.15 10.96
C ILE A 575 0.74 36.12 12.47
N GLN A 576 1.60 35.25 12.99
CA GLN A 576 1.98 35.22 14.40
C GLN A 576 3.43 35.63 14.55
N ILE A 577 3.69 36.54 15.50
CA ILE A 577 5.00 37.15 15.72
C ILE A 577 5.45 36.81 17.14
N LEU A 578 6.63 36.21 17.26
CA LEU A 578 7.32 36.02 18.53
C LEU A 578 8.68 36.70 18.47
N GLU A 579 8.82 37.77 19.22
CA GLU A 579 10.07 38.51 19.36
C GLU A 579 10.98 37.85 20.39
N LYS A 580 12.31 38.05 20.27
CA LYS A 580 13.31 37.56 21.24
C LYS A 580 13.18 36.06 21.53
N PHE A 581 12.90 35.29 20.48
CA PHE A 581 12.60 33.85 20.58
C PHE A 581 13.79 33.01 21.10
N LEU A 582 15.01 33.36 20.70
CA LEU A 582 16.24 32.67 21.13
C LEU A 582 17.00 33.51 22.17
N GLN A 583 17.45 32.84 23.24
CA GLN A 583 18.16 33.49 24.35
C GLN A 583 19.65 33.75 24.07
N HIS A 584 20.27 32.97 23.19
CA HIS A 584 21.72 33.03 22.93
C HIS A 584 22.12 33.93 21.74
N SER A 585 21.15 34.50 21.03
CA SER A 585 21.36 35.40 19.88
C SER A 585 21.29 36.87 20.31
N TYR A 586 21.99 37.76 19.60
CA TYR A 586 21.91 39.21 19.83
C TYR A 586 20.59 39.82 19.39
N GLY A 587 19.92 39.21 18.41
CA GLY A 587 18.54 39.50 18.02
C GLY A 587 17.89 38.23 17.46
N SER A 588 16.60 38.03 17.71
CA SER A 588 15.88 36.89 17.16
C SER A 588 14.38 37.14 17.06
N SER A 589 13.76 36.39 16.15
CA SER A 589 12.31 36.36 15.98
C SER A 589 11.88 34.99 15.45
N MET A 590 10.69 34.55 15.81
CA MET A 590 9.99 33.43 15.17
C MET A 590 8.69 33.96 14.57
N ILE A 591 8.52 33.78 13.27
CA ILE A 591 7.33 34.21 12.55
C ILE A 591 6.62 33.00 11.97
N ARG A 592 5.29 33.01 12.06
CA ARG A 592 4.44 32.00 11.45
C ARG A 592 3.39 32.66 10.55
N PHE A 593 3.51 32.42 9.24
CA PHE A 593 2.51 32.76 8.22
C PHE A 593 1.66 31.51 7.95
N GLY A 594 0.46 31.42 8.53
CA GLY A 594 -0.35 30.21 8.47
C GLY A 594 0.39 28.99 9.03
N ASN A 595 0.86 28.08 8.19
CA ASN A 595 1.70 26.95 8.61
C ASN A 595 3.20 27.14 8.31
N THR A 596 3.59 28.10 7.48
CA THR A 596 5.00 28.42 7.22
C THR A 596 5.61 29.05 8.45
N THR A 597 6.69 28.46 8.97
CA THR A 597 7.31 28.87 10.22
C THR A 597 8.80 29.07 10.03
N VAL A 598 9.28 30.29 10.28
CA VAL A 598 10.69 30.69 10.13
C VAL A 598 11.19 31.33 11.42
N ILE A 599 12.35 30.86 11.88
CA ILE A 599 13.12 31.51 12.94
C ILE A 599 14.25 32.29 12.28
N CYS A 600 14.36 33.58 12.60
CA CYS A 600 15.52 34.40 12.26
C CYS A 600 16.34 34.63 13.52
N SER A 601 17.66 34.46 13.41
CA SER A 601 18.60 34.75 14.49
C SER A 601 19.77 35.57 13.96
N ILE A 602 20.14 36.59 14.72
CA ILE A 602 21.23 37.52 14.42
C ILE A 602 22.29 37.31 15.50
N THR A 603 23.46 36.86 15.07
CA THR A 603 24.65 36.72 15.90
C THR A 603 25.79 37.56 15.32
N GLY A 604 26.84 37.78 16.10
CA GLY A 604 27.94 38.66 15.73
C GLY A 604 29.27 38.04 16.13
N GLN A 605 30.23 38.08 15.22
CA GLN A 605 31.61 37.67 15.46
C GLN A 605 32.57 38.81 15.13
N LEU A 606 33.70 38.87 15.83
CA LEU A 606 34.74 39.85 15.54
C LEU A 606 35.65 39.33 14.43
N ALA A 607 35.84 40.15 13.41
CA ALA A 607 36.67 39.84 12.25
C ALA A 607 37.60 41.00 11.90
N LYS A 608 38.63 40.72 11.11
CA LYS A 608 39.47 41.76 10.51
C LYS A 608 38.79 42.32 9.25
N PRO A 609 38.80 43.64 9.02
CA PRO A 609 38.23 44.23 7.82
C PRO A 609 38.96 43.79 6.55
N SER A 610 38.29 43.90 5.41
CA SER A 610 38.88 43.63 4.10
C SER A 610 39.90 44.72 3.75
N LEU A 611 41.00 44.33 3.07
CA LEU A 611 42.02 45.26 2.58
C LEU A 611 41.47 46.33 1.63
N LYS A 612 40.29 46.09 1.02
CA LYS A 612 39.61 47.04 0.13
C LYS A 612 38.79 48.10 0.87
N SER A 613 38.38 47.83 2.11
CA SER A 613 37.44 48.67 2.87
C SER A 613 37.74 48.53 4.37
N LEU A 614 38.65 49.37 4.87
CA LEU A 614 39.18 49.26 6.24
C LEU A 614 38.17 49.59 7.35
N ARG A 615 37.04 50.23 7.00
CA ARG A 615 35.97 50.63 7.92
C ARG A 615 34.68 49.83 7.76
N SER A 616 34.60 48.89 6.83
CA SER A 616 33.35 48.17 6.58
C SER A 616 33.36 46.78 7.23
N GLY A 617 32.30 46.49 8.00
CA GLY A 617 32.03 45.14 8.49
C GLY A 617 31.43 44.21 7.43
N PHE A 618 31.02 43.03 7.88
CA PHE A 618 30.50 41.97 7.00
C PHE A 618 29.11 41.52 7.45
N ILE A 619 28.32 41.05 6.48
CA ILE A 619 27.05 40.38 6.72
C ILE A 619 27.10 39.04 6.00
N GLN A 620 26.70 37.99 6.71
CA GLN A 620 26.53 36.65 6.16
C GLN A 620 25.10 36.21 6.43
N THR A 621 24.45 35.65 5.41
CA THR A 621 23.12 35.09 5.51
C THR A 621 23.17 33.59 5.24
N VAL A 622 22.44 32.81 6.03
CA VAL A 622 22.27 31.37 5.79
C VAL A 622 20.82 31.02 5.96
N VAL A 623 20.24 30.34 4.97
CA VAL A 623 18.89 29.79 5.03
C VAL A 623 18.95 28.27 5.08
N LEU A 624 18.28 27.70 6.08
CA LEU A 624 18.16 26.27 6.29
C LEU A 624 16.70 25.85 6.15
N LEU A 625 16.36 25.23 5.02
CA LEU A 625 15.07 24.59 4.80
C LEU A 625 14.86 23.35 5.70
N PRO A 626 13.60 22.95 5.97
CA PRO A 626 13.29 21.84 6.88
C PRO A 626 13.85 20.50 6.35
N ARG A 627 14.59 19.77 7.19
CA ARG A 627 15.13 18.45 6.83
C ARG A 627 14.06 17.36 6.71
N THR A 628 12.88 17.56 7.30
CA THR A 628 11.73 16.67 7.19
C THR A 628 11.05 16.70 5.80
N GLN A 629 11.40 17.65 4.94
CA GLN A 629 11.08 17.60 3.49
C GLN A 629 12.19 16.93 2.66
N ALA A 630 13.34 16.61 3.28
CA ALA A 630 14.48 16.00 2.60
C ALA A 630 14.48 14.46 2.63
N TRP A 631 13.61 13.82 3.44
CA TRP A 631 13.49 12.36 3.46
C TRP A 631 12.48 11.81 2.46
N SER A 632 11.63 12.66 1.87
CA SER A 632 10.56 12.25 0.95
C SER A 632 11.00 12.03 -0.50
N THR A 633 12.29 12.22 -0.85
CA THR A 633 12.83 11.80 -2.17
C THR A 633 14.35 11.76 -2.17
N TYR A 634 14.95 10.58 -2.37
CA TYR A 634 16.38 10.43 -2.66
C TYR A 634 16.66 10.98 -4.07
N GLY A 635 16.79 12.31 -4.17
CA GLY A 635 16.96 13.03 -5.43
C GLY A 635 16.96 14.56 -5.26
N ARG A 636 16.26 15.08 -4.24
CA ARG A 636 16.18 16.54 -3.99
C ARG A 636 17.27 17.11 -3.09
N ARG A 637 18.21 16.30 -2.56
CA ARG A 637 19.26 16.82 -1.67
C ARG A 637 20.09 17.92 -2.31
N GLN A 638 20.51 17.73 -3.57
CA GLN A 638 21.27 18.73 -4.30
C GLN A 638 20.40 19.96 -4.65
N GLN A 639 19.13 19.74 -4.97
CA GLN A 639 18.18 20.80 -5.27
C GLN A 639 17.92 21.69 -4.04
N ILE A 640 17.66 21.11 -2.88
CA ILE A 640 17.47 21.84 -1.61
C ILE A 640 18.72 22.62 -1.23
N ILE A 641 19.91 22.05 -1.44
CA ILE A 641 21.18 22.77 -1.24
C ILE A 641 21.24 23.98 -2.17
N ASN A 642 20.90 23.81 -3.45
CA ASN A 642 20.90 24.91 -4.42
C ASN A 642 19.84 25.98 -4.08
N GLU A 643 18.65 25.57 -3.64
CA GLU A 643 17.56 26.46 -3.20
C GLU A 643 17.96 27.25 -1.94
N ASN A 644 18.54 26.58 -0.93
CA ASN A 644 19.11 27.23 0.26
C ASN A 644 20.12 28.30 -0.13
N LEU A 645 21.07 27.96 -1.00
CA LEU A 645 22.14 28.88 -1.45
C LEU A 645 21.57 30.06 -2.22
N THR A 646 20.63 29.82 -3.14
CA THR A 646 20.01 30.86 -3.97
C THR A 646 19.21 31.84 -3.10
N LEU A 647 18.40 31.32 -2.18
CA LEU A 647 17.60 32.13 -1.28
C LEU A 647 18.49 32.94 -0.32
N SER A 648 19.54 32.31 0.23
CA SER A 648 20.51 32.99 1.09
C SER A 648 21.16 34.17 0.35
N GLN A 649 21.58 33.96 -0.90
CA GLN A 649 22.20 35.01 -1.72
C GLN A 649 21.21 36.14 -2.05
N HIS A 650 19.96 35.82 -2.40
CA HIS A 650 18.96 36.85 -2.68
C HIS A 650 18.65 37.73 -1.46
N LEU A 651 18.55 37.12 -0.27
CA LEU A 651 18.36 37.88 0.97
C LEU A 651 19.57 38.77 1.27
N LEU A 652 20.79 38.28 1.05
CA LEU A 652 22.01 39.09 1.20
C LEU A 652 22.02 40.29 0.24
N ASP A 653 21.69 40.06 -1.03
CA ASP A 653 21.61 41.11 -2.05
C ASP A 653 20.58 42.18 -1.69
N ILE A 654 19.44 41.79 -1.11
CA ILE A 654 18.40 42.73 -0.65
C ILE A 654 18.93 43.58 0.50
N ILE A 655 19.59 42.99 1.49
CA ILE A 655 20.16 43.74 2.63
C ILE A 655 21.16 44.78 2.14
N HIS A 656 22.03 44.42 1.18
CA HIS A 656 22.99 45.35 0.60
C HIS A 656 22.34 46.43 -0.28
N LYS A 657 21.40 46.07 -1.17
CA LYS A 657 20.74 47.01 -2.09
C LYS A 657 19.84 48.01 -1.36
N SER A 658 19.11 47.55 -0.34
CA SER A 658 18.29 48.41 0.51
C SER A 658 19.13 49.34 1.40
N LYS A 659 20.41 49.03 1.63
CA LYS A 659 21.23 49.70 2.65
C LYS A 659 20.56 49.64 4.03
N LEU A 660 19.89 48.52 4.32
CA LEU A 660 19.21 48.28 5.60
C LEU A 660 20.19 48.37 6.77
N VAL A 661 21.40 47.85 6.58
CA VAL A 661 22.50 47.93 7.51
C VAL A 661 23.65 48.71 6.87
N ASN A 662 24.08 49.79 7.52
CA ASN A 662 25.27 50.51 7.09
C ASN A 662 26.51 49.74 7.57
N LEU A 663 27.35 49.29 6.64
CA LEU A 663 28.51 48.45 6.96
C LEU A 663 29.58 49.21 7.74
N GLU A 664 29.60 50.54 7.67
CA GLU A 664 30.55 51.36 8.44
C GLU A 664 30.22 51.41 9.93
N ASP A 665 28.94 51.25 10.30
CA ASP A 665 28.48 51.22 11.69
C ASP A 665 28.92 49.94 12.41
N LEU A 666 29.38 48.94 11.66
CA LEU A 666 29.99 47.70 12.15
C LEU A 666 31.48 47.87 12.46
N CYS A 667 32.09 49.02 12.21
CA CYS A 667 33.48 49.30 12.52
C CYS A 667 33.68 49.50 14.03
N ILE A 668 34.64 48.77 14.61
CA ILE A 668 35.03 48.96 16.01
C ILE A 668 36.31 49.82 16.04
N GLU A 669 37.32 49.40 15.30
CA GLU A 669 38.57 50.15 15.11
C GLU A 669 39.04 49.98 13.67
N GLU A 670 39.22 51.12 13.01
CA GLU A 670 39.57 51.21 11.58
C GLU A 670 40.82 50.38 11.27
N GLY A 671 40.70 49.49 10.28
CA GLY A 671 41.79 48.63 9.81
C GLY A 671 42.16 47.47 10.74
N LYS A 672 41.57 47.35 11.93
CA LYS A 672 41.88 46.27 12.89
C LYS A 672 40.71 45.33 13.15
N TRP A 673 39.57 45.86 13.62
CA TRP A 673 38.45 45.05 14.08
C TRP A 673 37.11 45.60 13.61
N VAL A 674 36.29 44.72 13.04
CA VAL A 674 34.93 44.99 12.60
C VAL A 674 34.01 43.86 13.02
N TRP A 675 32.71 44.14 13.10
CA TRP A 675 31.68 43.13 13.27
C TRP A 675 31.41 42.39 11.96
N CYS A 676 31.30 41.07 12.06
CA CYS A 676 30.68 40.18 11.08
C CYS A 676 29.34 39.72 11.65
N LEU A 677 28.24 40.22 11.11
CA LEU A 677 26.90 39.81 11.51
C LEU A 677 26.49 38.55 10.73
N GLN A 678 26.12 37.49 11.46
CA GLN A 678 25.58 36.27 10.89
C GLN A 678 24.07 36.24 11.12
N ILE A 679 23.32 36.18 10.02
CA ILE A 679 21.87 36.19 9.99
C ILE A 679 21.42 34.82 9.50
N ASP A 680 21.00 33.98 10.45
CA ASP A 680 20.57 32.61 10.16
C ASP A 680 19.05 32.53 10.15
N PHE A 681 18.50 31.98 9.07
CA PHE A 681 17.09 31.65 8.92
C PHE A 681 16.91 30.15 9.00
N GLN A 682 16.23 29.68 10.04
CA GLN A 682 15.85 28.29 10.21
C GLN A 682 14.36 28.13 9.91
N CYS A 683 14.05 27.51 8.78
CA CYS A 683 12.68 27.15 8.43
C CYS A 683 12.32 25.84 9.14
N LEU A 684 11.31 25.88 10.01
CA LEU A 684 10.81 24.70 10.72
C LEU A 684 9.75 23.97 9.91
N ASN A 685 8.92 24.73 9.20
CA ASN A 685 7.90 24.21 8.31
C ASN A 685 7.77 25.13 7.08
N ASN A 686 7.74 24.56 5.89
CA ASN A 686 7.61 25.29 4.64
C ASN A 686 6.29 24.90 3.98
N ASP A 687 5.30 25.78 4.08
CA ASP A 687 3.97 25.69 3.48
C ASP A 687 3.79 26.84 2.45
N GLY A 688 4.86 27.25 1.76
CA GLY A 688 4.84 28.34 0.77
C GLY A 688 4.99 29.74 1.37
N ASN A 689 5.17 30.74 0.52
CA ASN A 689 5.47 32.14 0.86
C ASN A 689 6.70 32.33 1.77
N LEU A 690 7.76 31.58 1.47
CA LEU A 690 8.96 31.56 2.31
C LEU A 690 9.76 32.86 2.24
N PHE A 691 9.81 33.51 1.07
CA PHE A 691 10.59 34.73 0.85
C PHE A 691 10.09 35.89 1.72
N ASP A 692 8.76 36.07 1.77
CA ASP A 692 8.10 37.09 2.58
C ASP A 692 8.31 36.81 4.08
N SER A 693 8.13 35.54 4.47
CA SER A 693 8.34 35.09 5.85
C SER A 693 9.76 35.39 6.36
N CYS A 694 10.78 35.16 5.53
CA CYS A 694 12.18 35.45 5.87
C CYS A 694 12.46 36.94 6.05
N LEU A 695 12.03 37.80 5.11
CA LEU A 695 12.25 39.25 5.23
C LEU A 695 11.46 39.87 6.39
N PHE A 696 10.24 39.38 6.62
CA PHE A 696 9.45 39.81 7.76
C PHE A 696 10.15 39.45 9.08
N ALA A 697 10.62 38.20 9.22
CA ALA A 697 11.39 37.77 10.38
C ALA A 697 12.68 38.59 10.56
N LEU A 698 13.40 38.90 9.48
CA LEU A 698 14.59 39.74 9.54
C LEU A 698 14.30 41.12 10.16
N ASN A 699 13.24 41.80 9.68
CA ASN A 699 12.89 43.12 10.19
C ASN A 699 12.50 43.08 11.68
N VAL A 700 11.74 42.07 12.10
CA VAL A 700 11.39 41.88 13.52
C VAL A 700 12.64 41.60 14.36
N ALA A 701 13.54 40.73 13.91
CA ALA A 701 14.78 40.43 14.63
C ALA A 701 15.69 41.67 14.76
N LEU A 702 15.83 42.48 13.70
CA LEU A 702 16.63 43.71 13.71
C LEU A 702 16.11 44.76 14.70
N ARG A 703 14.78 44.91 14.83
CA ARG A 703 14.16 45.83 15.82
C ARG A 703 14.61 45.56 17.25
N HIS A 704 14.94 44.32 17.56
CA HIS A 704 15.34 43.83 18.88
C HIS A 704 16.77 43.31 18.94
N THR A 705 17.65 43.77 18.04
CA THR A 705 19.06 43.38 18.06
C THR A 705 19.88 44.28 19.00
N TYR A 706 20.63 43.65 19.91
CA TYR A 706 21.54 44.33 20.83
C TYR A 706 22.92 43.70 20.78
N LEU A 707 23.93 44.49 20.38
CA LEU A 707 25.32 44.05 20.29
C LEU A 707 26.08 44.42 21.58
N PRO A 708 27.01 43.57 22.03
CA PRO A 708 27.84 43.89 23.19
C PRO A 708 28.85 44.99 22.85
N THR A 709 29.17 45.79 23.86
CA THR A 709 30.19 46.83 23.74
C THR A 709 31.57 46.18 23.67
N VAL A 710 32.39 46.63 22.72
CA VAL A 710 33.76 46.13 22.53
C VAL A 710 34.74 47.27 22.79
N LYS A 711 35.71 47.03 23.68
CA LYS A 711 36.83 47.95 23.89
C LYS A 711 38.13 47.23 23.54
N ILE A 712 39.09 47.95 22.99
CA ILE A 712 40.41 47.39 22.71
C ILE A 712 41.26 47.50 23.97
N ASP A 713 41.83 46.37 24.37
CA ASP A 713 42.84 46.32 25.41
C ASP A 713 44.10 47.06 24.95
N ILE A 714 44.52 48.03 25.76
CA ILE A 714 45.66 48.91 25.47
C ILE A 714 46.96 48.11 25.39
N ASP A 715 47.11 47.08 26.23
CA ASP A 715 48.33 46.29 26.36
C ASP A 715 48.40 45.15 25.33
N THR A 716 47.27 44.47 25.08
CA THR A 716 47.24 43.30 24.18
C THR A 716 46.78 43.60 22.76
N GLN A 717 46.27 44.80 22.47
CA GLN A 717 45.67 45.22 21.19
C GLN A 717 44.57 44.26 20.69
N LYS A 718 43.95 43.50 21.62
CA LYS A 718 42.87 42.57 21.36
C LYS A 718 41.53 43.17 21.81
N PRO A 719 40.42 42.78 21.16
CA PRO A 719 39.10 43.25 21.55
C PRO A 719 38.61 42.51 22.80
N LEU A 720 38.21 43.26 23.81
CA LEU A 720 37.50 42.79 25.00
C LEU A 720 36.00 43.01 24.80
N VAL A 721 35.23 41.91 24.80
CA VAL A 721 33.78 41.92 24.60
C VAL A 721 33.07 41.95 25.95
N TYR A 722 32.34 43.02 26.24
CA TYR A 722 31.59 43.18 27.48
C TYR A 722 30.17 42.68 27.30
N THR A 723 29.94 41.39 27.55
CA THR A 723 28.65 40.71 27.33
C THR A 723 27.50 41.23 28.21
N LYS A 724 27.81 41.94 29.30
CA LYS A 724 26.84 42.59 30.19
C LYS A 724 26.46 44.02 29.75
N GLU A 725 27.22 44.64 28.85
CA GLU A 725 27.00 45.99 28.34
C GLU A 725 26.47 45.92 26.90
N LEU A 726 25.15 45.76 26.76
CA LEU A 726 24.49 45.64 25.47
C LEU A 726 24.02 47.00 24.94
N LYS A 727 24.44 47.36 23.72
CA LYS A 727 23.97 48.54 22.99
C LYS A 727 23.00 48.11 21.89
N ARG A 728 21.88 48.81 21.76
CA ARG A 728 20.93 48.58 20.66
C ARG A 728 21.64 48.81 19.33
N PHE A 729 21.49 47.87 18.42
CA PHE A 729 22.02 48.01 17.06
C PHE A 729 21.15 48.98 16.26
N GLU A 730 21.76 50.01 15.72
CA GLU A 730 21.07 50.98 14.86
C GLU A 730 21.08 50.46 13.42
N TYR A 731 19.90 50.44 12.79
CA TYR A 731 19.73 50.06 11.40
C TYR A 731 18.75 51.02 10.73
N ASN A 732 18.77 51.07 9.41
CA ASN A 732 17.99 52.04 8.66
C ASN A 732 16.51 51.63 8.55
N GLN A 733 15.70 52.04 9.54
CA GLN A 733 14.26 51.78 9.56
C GLN A 733 13.50 52.35 8.36
N GLN A 734 14.05 53.34 7.64
CA GLN A 734 13.41 53.88 6.44
C GLN A 734 13.56 52.95 5.22
N GLN A 735 14.52 52.02 5.30
CA GLN A 735 14.87 51.09 4.23
C GLN A 735 14.45 49.65 4.54
N GLU A 736 13.49 49.43 5.45
CA GLU A 736 12.95 48.10 5.78
C GLU A 736 12.31 47.44 4.54
N PRO A 737 12.91 46.38 3.97
CA PRO A 737 12.37 45.68 2.81
C PRO A 737 11.27 44.72 3.26
N LEU A 738 10.13 44.76 2.56
CA LEU A 738 9.09 43.74 2.67
C LEU A 738 8.82 43.16 1.29
N CYS A 739 8.52 41.87 1.24
CA CYS A 739 8.20 41.18 0.00
C CYS A 739 6.70 40.89 -0.10
N CYS A 740 6.19 40.91 -1.32
CA CYS A 740 4.93 40.32 -1.73
C CYS A 740 5.24 39.20 -2.72
N THR A 741 4.97 37.95 -2.34
CA THR A 741 5.00 36.82 -3.25
C THR A 741 3.64 36.63 -3.91
N ILE A 742 3.64 36.63 -5.24
CA ILE A 742 2.46 36.50 -6.10
C ILE A 742 2.61 35.25 -6.96
N ALA A 743 1.73 34.27 -6.74
CA ALA A 743 1.58 33.11 -7.61
C ALA A 743 0.62 33.45 -8.75
N ILE A 744 1.04 33.14 -9.98
CA ILE A 744 0.29 33.50 -11.19
C ILE A 744 -0.26 32.27 -11.89
N TYR A 745 -1.55 32.35 -12.22
CA TYR A 745 -2.32 31.31 -12.89
C TYR A 745 -2.88 31.84 -14.20
N GLU A 746 -3.09 30.95 -15.16
CA GLU A 746 -3.73 31.29 -16.43
C GLU A 746 -5.01 30.46 -16.58
N HIS A 747 -6.15 31.14 -16.69
CA HIS A 747 -7.49 30.57 -16.82
C HIS A 747 -8.22 31.22 -17.99
N LYS A 748 -8.76 30.44 -18.94
CA LYS A 748 -9.52 30.94 -20.11
C LYS A 748 -8.85 32.13 -20.84
N GLN A 749 -7.52 32.11 -20.96
CA GLN A 749 -6.69 33.18 -21.55
C GLN A 749 -6.56 34.46 -20.71
N GLU A 750 -7.08 34.49 -19.49
CA GLU A 750 -6.87 35.54 -18.49
C GLU A 750 -5.92 35.09 -17.38
N TYR A 751 -5.27 36.04 -16.71
CA TYR A 751 -4.33 35.77 -15.63
C TYR A 751 -4.98 36.06 -14.28
N GLN A 752 -4.79 35.15 -13.33
CA GLN A 752 -5.23 35.31 -11.94
C GLN A 752 -4.01 35.37 -11.03
N TYR A 753 -4.09 36.20 -9.98
CA TYR A 753 -2.98 36.51 -9.09
C TYR A 753 -3.34 36.14 -7.65
N LEU A 754 -2.55 35.26 -7.05
CA LEU A 754 -2.71 34.79 -5.68
C LEU A 754 -1.60 35.38 -4.82
N ILE A 755 -1.95 36.15 -3.79
CA ILE A 755 -1.02 36.71 -2.81
C ILE A 755 -0.88 35.73 -1.64
N ASP A 756 0.33 35.63 -1.08
CA ASP A 756 0.67 34.70 0.00
C ASP A 756 0.24 33.25 -0.35
N PRO A 757 0.86 32.64 -1.38
CA PRO A 757 0.51 31.30 -1.81
C PRO A 757 0.98 30.23 -0.81
N THR A 758 0.22 29.14 -0.71
CA THR A 758 0.65 27.91 -0.04
C THR A 758 1.67 27.15 -0.90
N LEU A 759 2.33 26.14 -0.33
CA LEU A 759 3.32 25.36 -1.09
C LEU A 759 2.67 24.63 -2.27
N GLU A 760 1.47 24.11 -2.07
CA GLU A 760 0.67 23.47 -3.12
C GLU A 760 0.41 24.45 -4.27
N GLU A 761 -0.03 25.67 -3.94
CA GLU A 761 -0.31 26.72 -4.91
C GLU A 761 0.97 27.15 -5.66
N GLU A 762 2.09 27.39 -4.97
CA GLU A 762 3.37 27.68 -5.60
C GLU A 762 3.78 26.58 -6.61
N ASN A 763 3.57 25.31 -6.26
CA ASN A 763 3.91 24.18 -7.13
C ASN A 763 3.08 24.11 -8.41
N ILE A 764 1.85 24.62 -8.42
CA ILE A 764 0.96 24.60 -9.59
C ILE A 764 0.95 25.89 -10.40
N ALA A 765 1.51 26.97 -9.85
CA ALA A 765 1.58 28.28 -10.49
C ALA A 765 2.38 28.23 -11.81
N LYS A 766 1.96 28.99 -12.82
CA LYS A 766 2.72 29.12 -14.07
C LYS A 766 3.99 29.94 -13.89
N SER A 767 3.95 30.92 -12.99
CA SER A 767 5.06 31.81 -12.67
C SER A 767 4.85 32.32 -11.26
N ILE A 768 5.94 32.55 -10.53
CA ILE A 768 5.90 33.25 -9.24
C ILE A 768 6.70 34.53 -9.38
N LEU A 769 6.16 35.62 -8.85
CA LEU A 769 6.79 36.94 -8.78
C LEU A 769 6.97 37.34 -7.33
N HIS A 770 8.18 37.79 -7.00
CA HIS A 770 8.50 38.39 -5.71
C HIS A 770 8.76 39.88 -5.91
N TYR A 771 7.94 40.72 -5.28
CA TYR A 771 8.13 42.17 -5.26
C TYR A 771 8.64 42.61 -3.89
N VAL A 772 9.89 43.05 -3.84
CA VAL A 772 10.49 43.59 -2.62
C VAL A 772 10.44 45.11 -2.65
N LEU A 773 9.63 45.71 -1.77
CA LEU A 773 9.45 47.16 -1.69
C LEU A 773 9.98 47.72 -0.37
N LEU A 774 10.56 48.91 -0.45
CA LEU A 774 11.00 49.74 0.67
C LEU A 774 9.87 50.70 1.07
N LYS A 775 10.11 51.62 2.01
CA LYS A 775 9.12 52.66 2.31
C LYS A 775 8.96 53.60 1.11
N HIS A 776 7.80 54.24 1.01
CA HIS A 776 7.42 55.10 -0.14
C HIS A 776 7.35 54.34 -1.48
N ASP A 777 7.03 53.04 -1.44
CA ASP A 777 6.84 52.18 -2.61
C ASP A 777 8.05 52.07 -3.55
N GLN A 778 9.26 52.35 -3.05
CA GLN A 778 10.47 52.17 -3.84
C GLN A 778 10.78 50.68 -4.03
N ILE A 779 10.92 50.25 -5.28
CA ILE A 779 11.25 48.86 -5.63
C ILE A 779 12.73 48.59 -5.33
N CYS A 780 13.00 47.60 -4.48
CA CYS A 780 14.35 47.11 -4.19
C CYS A 780 14.75 45.95 -5.11
N LEU A 781 13.83 45.02 -5.34
CA LEU A 781 14.05 43.83 -6.16
C LEU A 781 12.72 43.35 -6.75
N ILE A 782 12.76 42.96 -8.03
CA ILE A 782 11.72 42.12 -8.64
C ILE A 782 12.40 40.83 -9.05
N HIS A 783 11.88 39.70 -8.59
CA HIS A 783 12.40 38.39 -8.93
C HIS A 783 11.27 37.51 -9.49
N LYS A 784 11.45 37.02 -10.71
CA LYS A 784 10.52 36.11 -11.37
C LYS A 784 11.12 34.71 -11.44
N THR A 785 10.49 33.75 -10.78
CA THR A 785 10.92 32.35 -10.86
C THR A 785 10.12 31.61 -11.91
N SER A 786 10.81 31.14 -12.96
CA SER A 786 10.26 30.32 -14.06
C SER A 786 9.06 30.95 -14.80
N GLY A 787 8.49 30.24 -15.78
CA GLY A 787 7.21 30.59 -16.40
C GLY A 787 7.25 31.37 -17.71
N THR A 788 6.04 31.69 -18.22
CA THR A 788 5.77 32.32 -19.51
C THR A 788 6.20 33.79 -19.58
N PRO A 789 6.37 34.37 -20.80
CA PRO A 789 6.58 35.81 -20.97
C PRO A 789 5.39 36.64 -20.48
N PHE A 790 5.68 37.76 -19.81
CA PHE A 790 4.65 38.70 -19.31
C PHE A 790 4.75 40.03 -20.02
N SER A 791 3.60 40.66 -20.28
CA SER A 791 3.55 42.03 -20.79
C SER A 791 3.78 43.04 -19.68
N ILE A 792 4.18 44.26 -20.04
CA ILE A 792 4.50 45.34 -19.09
C ILE A 792 3.27 45.72 -18.28
N GLU A 793 2.07 45.70 -18.88
CA GLU A 793 0.81 46.03 -18.21
C GLU A 793 0.55 45.08 -17.03
N LYS A 794 0.84 43.79 -17.19
CA LYS A 794 0.66 42.77 -16.14
C LYS A 794 1.64 42.93 -14.99
N PHE A 795 2.88 43.39 -15.26
CA PHE A 795 3.80 43.76 -14.20
C PHE A 795 3.25 44.94 -13.39
N HIS A 796 2.66 45.95 -14.03
CA HIS A 796 2.05 47.08 -13.32
C HIS A 796 0.83 46.68 -12.47
N GLU A 797 0.04 45.72 -12.95
CA GLU A 797 -1.09 45.15 -12.18
C GLU A 797 -0.59 44.43 -10.93
N CYS A 798 0.38 43.52 -11.07
CA CYS A 798 1.01 42.83 -9.94
C CYS A 798 1.67 43.79 -8.95
N TYR A 799 2.30 44.87 -9.45
CA TYR A 799 2.90 45.90 -8.62
C TYR A 799 1.85 46.65 -7.79
N SER A 800 0.68 46.93 -8.37
CA SER A 800 -0.43 47.58 -7.65
C SER A 800 -0.95 46.72 -6.51
N LEU A 801 -1.08 45.40 -6.74
CA LEU A 801 -1.42 44.42 -5.70
C LEU A 801 -0.34 44.33 -4.61
N ALA A 802 0.93 44.27 -5.00
CA ALA A 802 2.05 44.21 -4.06
C ALA A 802 2.12 45.45 -3.14
N ARG A 803 1.81 46.64 -3.66
CA ARG A 803 1.75 47.87 -2.84
C ARG A 803 0.67 47.79 -1.77
N GLN A 804 -0.54 47.34 -2.13
CA GLN A 804 -1.64 47.19 -1.17
C GLN A 804 -1.27 46.19 -0.06
N TYR A 805 -0.75 45.02 -0.45
CA TYR A 805 -0.30 44.00 0.50
C TYR A 805 0.80 44.49 1.43
N ILE A 806 1.79 45.22 0.91
CA ILE A 806 2.90 45.71 1.74
C ILE A 806 2.45 46.79 2.72
N VAL A 807 1.42 47.58 2.41
CA VAL A 807 0.82 48.51 3.39
C VAL A 807 0.23 47.74 4.58
N GLU A 808 -0.47 46.64 4.34
CA GLU A 808 -1.03 45.76 5.39
C GLU A 808 0.06 45.02 6.17
N LEU A 809 1.10 44.51 5.51
CA LEU A 809 2.24 43.92 6.21
C LEU A 809 2.98 44.95 7.08
N ARG A 810 3.14 46.19 6.60
CA ARG A 810 3.78 47.26 7.39
C ARG A 810 2.97 47.61 8.62
N SER A 811 1.63 47.64 8.52
CA SER A 811 0.80 47.90 9.70
C SER A 811 0.96 46.78 10.72
N THR A 812 0.96 45.52 10.28
CA THR A 812 1.18 44.34 11.14
C THR A 812 2.58 44.33 11.76
N LEU A 813 3.61 44.72 11.03
CA LEU A 813 4.99 44.82 11.54
C LEU A 813 5.13 45.89 12.64
N ASN A 814 4.27 46.91 12.62
CA ASN A 814 4.31 48.03 13.57
C ASN A 814 3.35 47.87 14.75
N GLN A 815 2.50 46.84 14.75
CA GLN A 815 1.74 46.38 15.91
C GLN A 815 2.67 45.59 16.83
#